data_AF-A0A6P3X104-F1
#
_entry.id   AF-A0A6P3X104-F1
#
_cell.length_a   1.000
_cell.length_b   1.000
_cell.length_c   1.000
_cell.angle_alpha   90.00
_cell.angle_beta   90.00
_cell.angle_gamma   90.00
#
_symmetry.space_group_name_H-M   'P 1'
#
loop_
_entity.id
_entity.type
_entity.pdbx_description
1 polymer ?
#
loop_
_entity_poly.entity_id
_entity_poly.type
_entity_poly.pdbx_seq_one_letter_code
_entity_poly.pdbx_strand_id
1 'polypeptide(L)'
;MERSKIRNIMKYEFLHGTTASQTARNINSVFCSSVTTQQTVSNWFAKFRTGNFDLANELRGRPELKVNNDELKVTVESDPSQNAYELSLKFGVSKQTILTHLAQIGQWLDKDELPKHTPKRNIHEKKLMVSVWCSSAGVIYYDFTKHGSSIIAEIYRNQLDEMMQKLKEKQPRLVNRSTPILLHNNARLHTAQMTMENLQEFKLELLHHPPYSSDLAPTDYHFFRNLDNFLIGKQFNSDNAVKLAFQEFIDSRPPGFYITGLNNQPLKWQKCYFFSFPFTRHNRNIVCKRCNTLRYDAPAGFGKSHIYSSFQVCEAFGRIAHALICSQVIERRKSVNVSPRAPSNKDEKDVQTDPNQNGIHYSNGQRIIAEKYAEPEVLDINALNNTKRTDREVLFFNRVPKVGSQTFMELLRRLSIRNMFSFNRDRVQRVETIRLAPIEQLQLARMVSSYSEPSVYVKHVCFTNFTEFHLPEPIYINIVRDPVERVISWYYYVRAPWYYVERKQIFPDLPLPDPNWLKKDFETCVLKGDRECRYLQGEIHEGIGDHRRQTLFFCGHSEKCTPFNTMGALERAKLAVEKHYAVVGVLEDMNTTLTVLENYIPRFFQGATDVYYDQVNSFTRINRNFFKPPVSEEVKDLVRGNFTREVEFYQFCKQRLYRQHRALKLTSTATPSTNNHL
;
A
#
# COMPACT_ATOMS: atom_id res chain seq x y z
N MET A 1 19.70 9.23 -5.50
CA MET A 1 18.39 8.93 -6.13
C MET A 1 18.09 7.44 -6.03
N GLU A 2 16.82 7.03 -5.97
CA GLU A 2 16.44 5.61 -5.97
C GLU A 2 16.73 4.95 -7.33
N ARG A 3 17.25 3.71 -7.33
CA ARG A 3 17.69 3.01 -8.56
C ARG A 3 16.54 2.79 -9.57
N SER A 4 15.30 2.64 -9.11
CA SER A 4 14.09 2.54 -9.95
C SER A 4 13.86 3.79 -10.81
N LYS A 5 14.07 4.99 -10.25
CA LYS A 5 13.87 6.27 -10.95
C LYS A 5 14.94 6.50 -12.02
N ILE A 6 16.20 6.15 -11.75
CA ILE A 6 17.28 6.19 -12.75
C ILE A 6 16.93 5.31 -13.97
N ARG A 7 16.40 4.09 -13.74
CA ARG A 7 16.00 3.15 -14.81
C ARG A 7 14.84 3.67 -15.65
N ASN A 8 13.88 4.38 -15.05
CA ASN A 8 12.83 5.06 -15.79
C ASN A 8 13.40 6.15 -16.72
N ILE A 9 14.41 6.92 -16.27
CA ILE A 9 15.08 7.92 -17.12
C ILE A 9 15.83 7.23 -18.27
N MET A 10 16.57 6.15 -18.00
CA MET A 10 17.21 5.33 -19.05
C MET A 10 16.19 4.81 -20.08
N LYS A 11 15.00 4.36 -19.64
CA LYS A 11 13.93 3.89 -20.53
C LYS A 11 13.33 5.03 -21.37
N TYR A 12 13.13 6.23 -20.80
CA TYR A 12 12.70 7.41 -21.55
C TYR A 12 13.72 7.78 -22.63
N GLU A 13 15.00 7.91 -22.24
CA GLU A 13 16.10 8.29 -23.14
C GLU A 13 16.31 7.26 -24.28
N PHE A 14 16.14 5.97 -24.00
CA PHE A 14 16.12 4.90 -25.02
C PHE A 14 14.95 5.05 -26.00
N LEU A 15 13.72 5.26 -25.49
CA LEU A 15 12.53 5.46 -26.33
C LEU A 15 12.56 6.77 -27.14
N HIS A 16 13.38 7.73 -26.72
CA HIS A 16 13.66 8.96 -27.47
C HIS A 16 14.81 8.81 -28.49
N GLY A 17 15.46 7.64 -28.59
CA GLY A 17 16.52 7.39 -29.57
C GLY A 17 17.89 7.96 -29.23
N THR A 18 18.12 8.39 -27.98
CA THR A 18 19.44 8.89 -27.55
C THR A 18 20.47 7.75 -27.41
N THR A 19 21.77 8.08 -27.37
CA THR A 19 22.83 7.08 -27.18
C THR A 19 23.19 6.88 -25.71
N ALA A 20 23.61 5.68 -25.32
CA ALA A 20 23.94 5.35 -23.92
C ALA A 20 25.00 6.30 -23.30
N SER A 21 25.98 6.76 -24.08
CA SER A 21 26.97 7.76 -23.69
C SER A 21 26.38 9.16 -23.48
N GLN A 22 25.38 9.54 -24.26
CA GLN A 22 24.68 10.82 -24.08
C GLN A 22 23.74 10.75 -22.87
N THR A 23 23.00 9.66 -22.71
CA THR A 23 22.12 9.41 -21.56
C THR A 23 22.88 9.38 -20.24
N ALA A 24 24.05 8.73 -20.18
CA ALA A 24 24.88 8.74 -18.99
C ALA A 24 25.35 10.16 -18.62
N ARG A 25 25.75 10.97 -19.62
CA ARG A 25 26.10 12.38 -19.43
C ARG A 25 24.89 13.22 -18.99
N ASN A 26 23.73 13.07 -19.63
CA ASN A 26 22.48 13.74 -19.28
C ASN A 26 22.06 13.45 -17.82
N ILE A 27 22.16 12.19 -17.37
CA ILE A 27 21.83 11.81 -16.00
C ILE A 27 22.84 12.43 -15.02
N ASN A 28 24.13 12.32 -15.30
CA ASN A 28 25.16 12.80 -14.38
C ASN A 28 25.27 14.34 -14.33
N SER A 29 24.90 15.06 -15.39
CA SER A 29 24.86 16.53 -15.38
C SER A 29 23.68 17.09 -14.57
N VAL A 30 22.59 16.33 -14.43
CA VAL A 30 21.38 16.76 -13.68
C VAL A 30 21.42 16.31 -12.21
N PHE A 31 22.02 15.16 -11.89
CA PHE A 31 21.92 14.53 -10.56
C PHE A 31 23.27 14.33 -9.82
N CYS A 32 24.33 15.04 -10.24
CA CYS A 32 25.75 14.87 -9.86
C CYS A 32 26.51 13.78 -10.65
N SER A 33 27.82 13.98 -10.76
CA SER A 33 28.75 13.35 -11.73
C SER A 33 28.90 11.82 -11.66
N SER A 34 28.34 11.16 -10.63
CA SER A 34 28.57 9.74 -10.31
C SER A 34 27.30 8.89 -10.19
N VAL A 35 26.12 9.39 -10.63
CA VAL A 35 24.84 8.68 -10.46
C VAL A 35 24.70 7.42 -11.32
N THR A 36 25.30 7.41 -12.52
CA THR A 36 25.36 6.22 -13.37
C THR A 36 26.62 6.20 -14.25
N THR A 37 26.95 5.04 -14.81
CA THR A 37 28.04 4.88 -15.78
C THR A 37 27.49 4.58 -17.16
N GLN A 38 28.24 4.94 -18.22
CA GLN A 38 27.92 4.54 -19.59
C GLN A 38 27.68 3.02 -19.70
N GLN A 39 28.51 2.21 -19.04
CA GLN A 39 28.34 0.75 -19.03
C GLN A 39 26.99 0.33 -18.44
N THR A 40 26.55 0.97 -17.36
CA THR A 40 25.25 0.70 -16.74
C THR A 40 24.12 1.02 -17.71
N VAL A 41 24.17 2.18 -18.39
CA VAL A 41 23.16 2.57 -19.39
C VAL A 41 23.18 1.61 -20.58
N SER A 42 24.34 1.25 -21.12
CA SER A 42 24.47 0.28 -22.23
C SER A 42 23.87 -1.08 -21.90
N ASN A 43 24.07 -1.58 -20.68
CA ASN A 43 23.47 -2.84 -20.23
C ASN A 43 21.92 -2.74 -20.18
N TRP A 44 21.37 -1.63 -19.70
CA TRP A 44 19.92 -1.39 -19.74
C TRP A 44 19.38 -1.22 -21.16
N PHE A 45 20.12 -0.55 -22.05
CA PHE A 45 19.74 -0.39 -23.46
C PHE A 45 19.83 -1.70 -24.25
N ALA A 46 20.72 -2.62 -23.87
CA ALA A 46 20.73 -3.99 -24.40
C ALA A 46 19.45 -4.73 -24.00
N LYS A 47 19.05 -4.64 -22.72
CA LYS A 47 17.79 -5.22 -22.22
C LYS A 47 16.54 -4.60 -22.88
N PHE A 48 16.53 -3.28 -23.11
CA PHE A 48 15.41 -2.62 -23.81
C PHE A 48 15.33 -2.98 -25.31
N ARG A 49 16.47 -3.22 -25.97
CA ARG A 49 16.50 -3.70 -27.38
C ARG A 49 15.90 -5.09 -27.58
N THR A 50 15.85 -5.94 -26.56
CA THR A 50 15.15 -7.24 -26.63
C THR A 50 13.64 -7.13 -26.35
N GLY A 51 13.11 -5.91 -26.22
CA GLY A 51 11.71 -5.65 -25.85
C GLY A 51 11.42 -5.83 -24.36
N ASN A 52 12.41 -6.20 -23.55
CA ASN A 52 12.24 -6.36 -22.11
C ASN A 52 12.38 -5.00 -21.40
N PHE A 53 11.24 -4.39 -21.09
CA PHE A 53 11.19 -3.10 -20.39
C PHE A 53 10.95 -3.21 -18.88
N ASP A 54 11.16 -4.38 -18.27
CA ASP A 54 11.08 -4.57 -16.82
C ASP A 54 12.27 -3.90 -16.11
N LEU A 55 11.96 -3.01 -15.17
CA LEU A 55 12.92 -2.21 -14.41
C LEU A 55 13.33 -2.86 -13.08
N ALA A 56 12.81 -4.04 -12.74
CA ALA A 56 13.21 -4.80 -11.56
C ALA A 56 14.67 -5.29 -11.64
N ASN A 57 15.20 -5.78 -10.51
CA ASN A 57 16.44 -6.55 -10.53
C ASN A 57 16.11 -7.98 -10.92
N GLU A 58 16.84 -8.54 -11.89
CA GLU A 58 16.85 -9.99 -12.08
C GLU A 58 17.50 -10.69 -10.89
N LEU A 59 16.97 -11.87 -10.54
CA LEU A 59 17.54 -12.73 -9.51
C LEU A 59 18.90 -13.24 -9.99
N ARG A 60 19.99 -12.87 -9.30
CA ARG A 60 21.33 -13.33 -9.64
C ARG A 60 21.48 -14.80 -9.27
N GLY A 61 21.83 -15.65 -10.23
CA GLY A 61 22.27 -17.02 -9.97
C GLY A 61 23.55 -17.04 -9.10
N ARG A 62 23.67 -18.05 -8.25
CA ARG A 62 24.85 -18.29 -7.41
C ARG A 62 25.80 -19.25 -8.15
N PRO A 63 27.13 -19.03 -8.17
CA PRO A 63 28.08 -20.00 -8.71
C PRO A 63 28.09 -21.31 -7.92
N GLU A 64 28.40 -22.42 -8.59
CA GLU A 64 28.54 -23.74 -7.97
C GLU A 64 29.76 -23.83 -7.04
N LEU A 65 29.65 -24.66 -5.99
CA LEU A 65 30.66 -24.81 -4.95
C LEU A 65 31.65 -25.93 -5.31
N LYS A 66 32.95 -25.64 -5.32
CA LYS A 66 34.01 -26.62 -5.63
C LYS A 66 34.33 -27.63 -4.52
N VAL A 67 33.78 -27.46 -3.32
CA VAL A 67 33.99 -28.38 -2.18
C VAL A 67 32.62 -28.84 -1.70
N ASN A 68 32.40 -30.15 -1.69
CA ASN A 68 31.20 -30.75 -1.15
C ASN A 68 31.30 -30.79 0.38
N ASN A 69 30.35 -30.14 1.06
CA ASN A 69 30.35 -30.07 2.52
C ASN A 69 30.09 -31.43 3.19
N ASP A 70 29.36 -32.33 2.55
CA ASP A 70 29.06 -33.65 3.12
C ASP A 70 30.29 -34.57 3.06
N GLU A 71 31.08 -34.48 1.99
CA GLU A 71 32.33 -35.23 1.81
C GLU A 71 33.45 -34.72 2.74
N LEU A 72 33.58 -33.39 2.87
CA LEU A 72 34.48 -32.78 3.86
C LEU A 72 34.07 -33.14 5.29
N LYS A 73 32.77 -33.18 5.59
CA LYS A 73 32.26 -33.58 6.90
C LYS A 73 32.63 -35.02 7.23
N VAL A 74 32.32 -35.98 6.36
CA VAL A 74 32.68 -37.41 6.55
C VAL A 74 34.18 -37.59 6.75
N THR A 75 35.00 -36.84 6.00
CA THR A 75 36.46 -36.91 6.12
C THR A 75 36.94 -36.49 7.51
N VAL A 76 36.40 -35.40 8.08
CA VAL A 76 36.82 -34.91 9.41
C VAL A 76 36.19 -35.72 10.55
N GLU A 77 34.98 -36.25 10.38
CA GLU A 77 34.37 -37.16 11.35
C GLU A 77 35.12 -38.51 11.44
N SER A 78 35.76 -38.95 10.34
CA SER A 78 36.57 -40.19 10.34
C SER A 78 37.91 -40.07 11.07
N ASP A 79 38.47 -38.86 11.17
CA ASP A 79 39.71 -38.57 11.91
C ASP A 79 39.67 -37.12 12.43
N PRO A 80 39.16 -36.91 13.65
CA PRO A 80 39.02 -35.58 14.25
C PRO A 80 40.35 -34.89 14.60
N SER A 81 41.50 -35.57 14.41
CA SER A 81 42.83 -35.02 14.71
C SER A 81 43.46 -34.23 13.55
N GLN A 82 42.91 -34.37 12.34
CA GLN A 82 43.42 -33.71 11.13
C GLN A 82 43.28 -32.19 11.18
N ASN A 83 44.34 -31.48 10.81
CA ASN A 83 44.30 -30.03 10.75
C ASN A 83 43.88 -29.49 9.37
N ALA A 84 43.45 -28.23 9.34
CA ALA A 84 42.94 -27.60 8.12
C ALA A 84 43.96 -27.47 6.97
N TYR A 85 45.26 -27.69 7.21
CA TYR A 85 46.28 -27.71 6.16
C TYR A 85 46.33 -29.07 5.45
N GLU A 86 46.33 -30.19 6.18
CA GLU A 86 46.23 -31.55 5.62
C GLU A 86 44.95 -31.72 4.78
N LEU A 87 43.82 -31.27 5.31
CA LEU A 87 42.54 -31.26 4.59
C LEU A 87 42.59 -30.42 3.31
N SER A 88 43.38 -29.33 3.28
CA SER A 88 43.52 -28.48 2.09
C SER A 88 44.27 -29.17 0.95
N LEU A 89 45.28 -29.99 1.29
CA LEU A 89 45.99 -30.85 0.35
C LEU A 89 45.06 -31.97 -0.15
N LYS A 90 44.30 -32.61 0.76
CA LYS A 90 43.40 -33.74 0.45
C LYS A 90 42.25 -33.37 -0.49
N PHE A 91 41.72 -32.15 -0.39
CA PHE A 91 40.65 -31.64 -1.26
C PHE A 91 41.14 -30.74 -2.41
N GLY A 92 42.46 -30.55 -2.58
CA GLY A 92 43.02 -29.77 -3.69
C GLY A 92 42.59 -28.29 -3.72
N VAL A 93 42.34 -27.69 -2.56
CA VAL A 93 41.86 -26.30 -2.43
C VAL A 93 42.65 -25.53 -1.38
N SER A 94 42.51 -24.20 -1.32
CA SER A 94 43.26 -23.41 -0.33
C SER A 94 42.84 -23.74 1.11
N LYS A 95 43.77 -23.63 2.07
CA LYS A 95 43.49 -23.73 3.52
C LYS A 95 42.35 -22.81 3.94
N GLN A 96 42.25 -21.61 3.36
CA GLN A 96 41.16 -20.67 3.65
C GLN A 96 39.81 -21.17 3.11
N THR A 97 39.79 -21.86 1.97
CA THR A 97 38.60 -22.53 1.44
C THR A 97 38.14 -23.61 2.40
N ILE A 98 39.05 -24.47 2.88
CA ILE A 98 38.72 -25.49 3.89
C ILE A 98 38.19 -24.86 5.17
N LEU A 99 38.89 -23.88 5.76
CA LEU A 99 38.41 -23.19 6.97
C LEU A 99 37.01 -22.57 6.77
N THR A 100 36.74 -22.02 5.58
CA THR A 100 35.43 -21.44 5.24
C THR A 100 34.33 -22.49 5.10
N HIS A 101 34.64 -23.68 4.58
CA HIS A 101 33.70 -24.79 4.46
C HIS A 101 33.51 -25.52 5.81
N LEU A 102 34.58 -25.77 6.58
CA LEU A 102 34.52 -26.28 7.95
C LEU A 102 33.64 -25.40 8.84
N ALA A 103 33.77 -24.08 8.77
CA ALA A 103 32.92 -23.13 9.53
C ALA A 103 31.44 -23.12 9.08
N GLN A 104 31.12 -23.61 7.87
CA GLN A 104 29.73 -23.82 7.45
C GLN A 104 29.15 -25.11 8.04
N ILE A 105 29.96 -26.18 8.04
CA ILE A 105 29.62 -27.52 8.53
C ILE A 105 29.43 -27.53 10.06
N GLY A 106 30.32 -26.88 10.81
CA GLY A 106 30.32 -26.91 12.28
C GLY A 106 31.05 -25.74 12.94
N GLN A 107 30.99 -25.70 14.26
CA GLN A 107 31.78 -24.81 15.10
C GLN A 107 32.85 -25.66 15.78
N TRP A 108 34.11 -25.27 15.61
CA TRP A 108 35.28 -26.04 16.04
C TRP A 108 35.87 -25.40 17.28
N LEU A 109 36.37 -26.23 18.18
CA LEU A 109 36.84 -25.87 19.51
C LEU A 109 38.21 -26.50 19.72
N ASP A 110 39.06 -25.86 20.50
CA ASP A 110 40.23 -26.54 21.03
C ASP A 110 39.79 -27.70 21.93
N LYS A 111 40.65 -28.71 22.08
CA LYS A 111 40.33 -30.02 22.68
C LYS A 111 39.60 -29.96 24.04
N ASP A 112 39.80 -28.87 24.78
CA ASP A 112 39.30 -28.65 26.13
C ASP A 112 38.36 -27.42 26.27
N GLU A 113 37.95 -26.74 25.18
CA GLU A 113 37.02 -25.58 25.23
C GLU A 113 35.55 -26.00 25.03
N LEU A 114 34.64 -25.47 25.87
CA LEU A 114 33.20 -25.78 25.79
C LEU A 114 32.45 -24.99 24.69
N PRO A 115 31.46 -25.59 23.99
CA PRO A 115 30.74 -24.93 22.90
C PRO A 115 29.96 -23.66 23.30
N LYS A 116 30.30 -22.52 22.68
CA LYS A 116 29.60 -21.23 22.87
C LYS A 116 28.30 -21.18 22.04
N HIS A 117 27.18 -21.43 22.71
CA HIS A 117 25.87 -21.70 22.10
C HIS A 117 25.23 -20.48 21.40
N THR A 118 25.08 -20.52 20.06
CA THR A 118 24.26 -19.56 19.29
C THR A 118 23.24 -20.28 18.38
N PRO A 119 21.93 -19.91 18.41
CA PRO A 119 20.89 -20.76 17.82
C PRO A 119 20.67 -20.56 16.31
N LYS A 120 21.34 -21.37 15.47
CA LYS A 120 20.92 -21.62 14.08
C LYS A 120 19.43 -22.06 14.04
N ARG A 121 18.67 -21.65 13.02
CA ARG A 121 17.35 -22.26 12.71
C ARG A 121 17.58 -23.69 12.23
N ASN A 122 16.96 -24.68 12.87
CA ASN A 122 17.24 -26.08 12.58
C ASN A 122 16.36 -26.56 11.41
N ILE A 123 16.94 -27.18 10.39
CA ILE A 123 16.19 -27.70 9.23
C ILE A 123 15.23 -28.83 9.68
N HIS A 124 15.57 -29.49 10.79
CA HIS A 124 14.80 -30.52 11.47
C HIS A 124 13.97 -29.98 12.67
N GLU A 125 13.67 -28.67 12.74
CA GLU A 125 12.69 -28.14 13.70
C GLU A 125 11.34 -28.90 13.57
N LYS A 126 10.68 -29.17 14.71
CA LYS A 126 9.43 -29.94 14.72
C LYS A 126 8.33 -29.20 13.95
N LYS A 127 7.99 -29.70 12.77
CA LYS A 127 6.88 -29.21 11.94
C LYS A 127 5.65 -30.05 12.17
N LEU A 128 4.52 -29.38 12.38
CA LEU A 128 3.19 -29.98 12.39
C LEU A 128 2.50 -29.56 11.08
N MET A 129 2.03 -30.53 10.31
CA MET A 129 1.34 -30.27 9.04
C MET A 129 -0.16 -30.20 9.28
N VAL A 130 -0.82 -29.18 8.71
CA VAL A 130 -2.27 -29.01 8.80
C VAL A 130 -2.92 -29.11 7.42
N SER A 131 -3.95 -29.94 7.32
CA SER A 131 -4.90 -29.96 6.21
C SER A 131 -6.13 -29.16 6.61
N VAL A 132 -6.67 -28.30 5.74
CA VAL A 132 -7.83 -27.45 6.08
C VAL A 132 -8.81 -27.28 4.90
N TRP A 133 -10.10 -27.33 5.21
CA TRP A 133 -11.20 -27.17 4.27
C TRP A 133 -12.11 -26.04 4.76
N CYS A 134 -12.44 -25.09 3.88
CA CYS A 134 -13.16 -23.87 4.21
C CYS A 134 -14.23 -23.56 3.15
N SER A 135 -15.41 -23.14 3.57
CA SER A 135 -16.41 -22.51 2.71
C SER A 135 -16.51 -21.01 3.01
N SER A 136 -17.42 -20.32 2.33
CA SER A 136 -17.78 -18.92 2.62
C SER A 136 -18.24 -18.70 4.07
N ALA A 137 -18.77 -19.74 4.73
CA ALA A 137 -19.28 -19.68 6.09
C ALA A 137 -18.21 -19.91 7.19
N GLY A 138 -17.05 -20.49 6.86
CA GLY A 138 -16.01 -20.82 7.84
C GLY A 138 -15.25 -22.10 7.54
N VAL A 139 -14.49 -22.57 8.53
CA VAL A 139 -13.79 -23.87 8.46
C VAL A 139 -14.79 -25.02 8.57
N ILE A 140 -14.80 -25.89 7.57
CA ILE A 140 -15.62 -27.10 7.52
C ILE A 140 -14.96 -28.16 8.42
N TYR A 141 -13.71 -28.50 8.10
CA TYR A 141 -12.91 -29.54 8.70
C TYR A 141 -11.42 -29.17 8.63
N TYR A 142 -10.62 -29.69 9.56
CA TYR A 142 -9.16 -29.61 9.54
C TYR A 142 -8.59 -30.81 10.29
N ASP A 143 -7.36 -31.20 9.95
CA ASP A 143 -6.64 -32.27 10.62
C ASP A 143 -5.15 -31.96 10.70
N PHE A 144 -4.49 -32.51 11.73
CA PHE A 144 -3.07 -32.34 12.00
C PHE A 144 -2.33 -33.67 11.85
N THR A 145 -1.58 -33.80 10.77
CA THR A 145 -0.78 -34.99 10.51
C THR A 145 0.29 -35.18 11.59
N LYS A 146 0.49 -36.43 12.02
CA LYS A 146 1.51 -36.79 13.02
C LYS A 146 2.90 -36.31 12.59
N HIS A 147 3.70 -35.87 13.56
CA HIS A 147 5.02 -35.33 13.29
C HIS A 147 5.92 -36.32 12.52
N GLY A 148 6.54 -35.85 11.44
CA GLY A 148 7.40 -36.66 10.57
C GLY A 148 6.66 -37.50 9.51
N SER A 149 5.33 -37.58 9.56
CA SER A 149 4.54 -38.28 8.54
C SER A 149 4.18 -37.36 7.36
N SER A 150 4.24 -37.90 6.14
CA SER A 150 3.76 -37.23 4.92
C SER A 150 2.30 -37.58 4.66
N ILE A 151 1.53 -36.64 4.11
CA ILE A 151 0.16 -36.92 3.66
C ILE A 151 0.25 -37.68 2.32
N ILE A 152 -0.31 -38.88 2.29
CA ILE A 152 -0.45 -39.73 1.09
C ILE A 152 -1.90 -39.72 0.60
N ALA A 153 -2.15 -40.25 -0.60
CA ALA A 153 -3.49 -40.24 -1.22
C ALA A 153 -4.55 -40.96 -0.36
N GLU A 154 -4.17 -42.00 0.37
CA GLU A 154 -5.05 -42.72 1.32
C GLU A 154 -5.47 -41.82 2.50
N ILE A 155 -4.53 -41.10 3.11
CA ILE A 155 -4.82 -40.14 4.19
C ILE A 155 -5.73 -39.03 3.67
N TYR A 156 -5.49 -38.52 2.45
CA TYR A 156 -6.36 -37.51 1.85
C TYR A 156 -7.78 -38.03 1.58
N ARG A 157 -7.93 -39.30 1.17
CA ARG A 157 -9.23 -39.93 0.99
C ARG A 157 -10.03 -39.89 2.30
N ASN A 158 -9.47 -40.41 3.39
CA ASN A 158 -10.14 -40.45 4.68
C ASN A 158 -10.47 -39.04 5.21
N GLN A 159 -9.57 -38.07 4.98
CA GLN A 159 -9.82 -36.66 5.31
C GLN A 159 -10.92 -36.02 4.44
N LEU A 160 -11.12 -36.47 3.20
CA LEU A 160 -12.20 -36.03 2.31
C LEU A 160 -13.56 -36.56 2.81
N ASP A 161 -13.60 -37.81 3.26
CA ASP A 161 -14.80 -38.47 3.77
C ASP A 161 -15.32 -37.75 5.04
N GLU A 162 -14.42 -37.53 6.01
CA GLU A 162 -14.68 -36.72 7.22
C GLU A 162 -15.13 -35.30 6.89
N MET A 163 -14.48 -34.65 5.92
CA MET A 163 -14.89 -33.32 5.48
C MET A 163 -16.30 -33.32 4.88
N MET A 164 -16.65 -34.31 4.06
CA MET A 164 -17.99 -34.41 3.46
C MET A 164 -19.06 -34.66 4.52
N GLN A 165 -18.78 -35.46 5.55
CA GLN A 165 -19.67 -35.59 6.71
C GLN A 165 -19.85 -34.24 7.43
N LYS A 166 -18.77 -33.54 7.76
CA LYS A 166 -18.83 -32.22 8.43
C LYS A 166 -19.49 -31.15 7.56
N LEU A 167 -19.36 -31.24 6.24
CA LEU A 167 -20.03 -30.34 5.29
C LEU A 167 -21.54 -30.58 5.28
N LYS A 168 -21.98 -31.85 5.32
CA LYS A 168 -23.39 -32.23 5.41
C LYS A 168 -24.03 -31.78 6.73
N GLU A 169 -23.29 -31.86 7.83
CA GLU A 169 -23.70 -31.35 9.15
C GLU A 169 -23.81 -29.81 9.18
N LYS A 170 -22.74 -29.10 8.77
CA LYS A 170 -22.66 -27.63 8.86
C LYS A 170 -23.46 -26.89 7.78
N GLN A 171 -23.57 -27.47 6.58
CA GLN A 171 -24.19 -26.82 5.41
C GLN A 171 -25.07 -27.81 4.62
N PRO A 172 -26.12 -28.40 5.23
CA PRO A 172 -26.96 -29.43 4.58
C PRO A 172 -27.64 -28.94 3.29
N ARG A 173 -27.91 -27.63 3.16
CA ARG A 173 -28.46 -27.04 1.93
C ARG A 173 -27.49 -27.15 0.75
N LEU A 174 -26.18 -27.04 1.00
CA LEU A 174 -25.14 -27.12 -0.03
C LEU A 174 -25.02 -28.54 -0.59
N VAL A 175 -25.06 -29.55 0.27
CA VAL A 175 -24.94 -30.97 -0.12
C VAL A 175 -26.24 -31.52 -0.72
N ASN A 176 -27.41 -31.14 -0.19
CA ASN A 176 -28.69 -31.75 -0.59
C ASN A 176 -29.41 -31.03 -1.75
N ARG A 177 -29.03 -29.79 -2.10
CA ARG A 177 -29.72 -28.98 -3.13
C ARG A 177 -28.77 -28.34 -4.15
N SER A 178 -27.50 -28.71 -4.16
CA SER A 178 -26.48 -28.17 -5.06
C SER A 178 -25.33 -29.17 -5.22
N THR A 179 -24.59 -29.07 -6.32
CA THR A 179 -23.31 -29.76 -6.49
C THR A 179 -22.23 -28.90 -5.84
N PRO A 180 -21.48 -29.36 -4.81
CA PRO A 180 -20.42 -28.56 -4.22
C PRO A 180 -19.21 -28.50 -5.16
N ILE A 181 -18.68 -27.29 -5.35
CA ILE A 181 -17.49 -27.05 -6.19
C ILE A 181 -16.23 -27.09 -5.31
N LEU A 182 -15.30 -27.98 -5.63
CA LEU A 182 -14.02 -28.18 -4.95
C LEU A 182 -12.88 -27.46 -5.69
N LEU A 183 -12.00 -26.76 -4.96
CA LEU A 183 -10.73 -26.25 -5.48
C LEU A 183 -9.58 -26.74 -4.60
N HIS A 184 -8.71 -27.56 -5.16
CA HIS A 184 -7.44 -28.01 -4.55
C HIS A 184 -6.24 -27.78 -5.50
N ASN A 185 -5.01 -27.91 -5.01
CA ASN A 185 -3.80 -27.81 -5.85
C ASN A 185 -3.51 -29.13 -6.60
N ASN A 186 -2.62 -29.11 -7.60
CA ASN A 186 -2.30 -30.30 -8.40
C ASN A 186 -1.22 -31.20 -7.78
N ALA A 187 -1.21 -31.38 -6.45
CA ALA A 187 -0.29 -32.32 -5.80
C ALA A 187 -0.57 -33.76 -6.26
N ARG A 188 0.46 -34.61 -6.31
CA ARG A 188 0.31 -36.02 -6.77
C ARG A 188 -0.76 -36.82 -6.02
N LEU A 189 -0.99 -36.48 -4.75
CA LEU A 189 -2.01 -37.09 -3.90
C LEU A 189 -3.44 -36.61 -4.21
N HIS A 190 -3.60 -35.44 -4.81
CA HIS A 190 -4.90 -34.90 -5.27
C HIS A 190 -5.29 -35.45 -6.65
N THR A 191 -4.29 -35.73 -7.50
CA THR A 191 -4.48 -36.30 -8.85
C THR A 191 -4.34 -37.83 -8.88
N ALA A 192 -4.27 -38.50 -7.73
CA ALA A 192 -4.20 -39.95 -7.66
C ALA A 192 -5.53 -40.57 -8.09
N GLN A 193 -5.49 -41.71 -8.79
CA GLN A 193 -6.71 -42.37 -9.31
C GLN A 193 -7.77 -42.57 -8.21
N MET A 194 -7.38 -43.13 -7.07
CA MET A 194 -8.28 -43.34 -5.91
C MET A 194 -8.96 -42.06 -5.40
N THR A 195 -8.31 -40.91 -5.57
CA THR A 195 -8.82 -39.61 -5.14
C THR A 195 -9.82 -39.09 -6.15
N MET A 196 -9.52 -39.24 -7.45
CA MET A 196 -10.44 -38.88 -8.53
C MET A 196 -11.72 -39.74 -8.50
N GLU A 197 -11.60 -41.02 -8.18
CA GLU A 197 -12.73 -41.94 -7.96
C GLU A 197 -13.62 -41.47 -6.78
N ASN A 198 -13.01 -41.14 -5.62
CA ASN A 198 -13.77 -40.66 -4.46
C ASN A 198 -14.46 -39.29 -4.72
N LEU A 199 -13.82 -38.40 -5.48
CA LEU A 199 -14.44 -37.13 -5.92
C LEU A 199 -15.67 -37.35 -6.80
N GLN A 200 -15.65 -38.39 -7.65
CA GLN A 200 -16.81 -38.77 -8.48
C GLN A 200 -17.93 -39.39 -7.64
N GLU A 201 -17.60 -40.24 -6.66
CA GLU A 201 -18.57 -40.84 -5.75
C GLU A 201 -19.33 -39.76 -4.93
N PHE A 202 -18.60 -38.79 -4.37
CA PHE A 202 -19.19 -37.64 -3.69
C PHE A 202 -19.85 -36.60 -4.62
N LYS A 203 -19.77 -36.78 -5.94
CA LYS A 203 -20.31 -35.86 -6.96
C LYS A 203 -19.79 -34.42 -6.77
N LEU A 204 -18.49 -34.28 -6.47
CA LEU A 204 -17.84 -32.98 -6.31
C LEU A 204 -17.38 -32.44 -7.67
N GLU A 205 -17.74 -31.19 -7.97
CA GLU A 205 -17.29 -30.53 -9.20
C GLU A 205 -15.86 -29.99 -8.99
N LEU A 206 -14.87 -30.55 -9.69
CA LEU A 206 -13.48 -30.14 -9.55
C LEU A 206 -13.15 -28.90 -10.40
N LEU A 207 -12.92 -27.77 -9.72
CA LEU A 207 -12.42 -26.54 -10.31
C LEU A 207 -10.92 -26.67 -10.63
N HIS A 208 -10.57 -26.47 -11.90
CA HIS A 208 -9.21 -26.65 -12.39
C HIS A 208 -8.24 -25.60 -11.82
N HIS A 209 -7.19 -26.06 -11.12
CA HIS A 209 -6.11 -25.23 -10.62
C HIS A 209 -4.90 -25.25 -11.58
N PRO A 210 -4.32 -24.11 -11.99
CA PRO A 210 -3.12 -24.11 -12.81
C PRO A 210 -1.85 -24.45 -11.99
N PRO A 211 -0.80 -25.06 -12.60
CA PRO A 211 0.46 -25.35 -11.91
C PRO A 211 1.11 -24.09 -11.29
N TYR A 212 1.78 -24.26 -10.15
CA TYR A 212 2.58 -23.22 -9.47
C TYR A 212 1.87 -21.87 -9.22
N SER A 213 0.55 -21.89 -9.02
CA SER A 213 -0.31 -20.68 -8.97
C SER A 213 -0.96 -20.45 -7.60
N SER A 214 -0.16 -20.47 -6.53
CA SER A 214 -0.65 -20.22 -5.15
C SER A 214 -1.27 -18.82 -4.96
N ASP A 215 -0.93 -17.86 -5.83
CA ASP A 215 -1.60 -16.57 -5.88
C ASP A 215 -3.08 -16.66 -6.31
N LEU A 216 -3.52 -17.80 -6.85
CA LEU A 216 -4.89 -18.11 -7.23
C LEU A 216 -5.59 -19.11 -6.27
N ALA A 217 -4.96 -19.49 -5.16
CA ALA A 217 -5.57 -20.34 -4.13
C ALA A 217 -5.99 -19.50 -2.91
N PRO A 218 -7.29 -19.40 -2.55
CA PRO A 218 -7.73 -18.60 -1.39
C PRO A 218 -7.21 -19.12 -0.05
N THR A 219 -6.89 -20.41 0.05
CA THR A 219 -6.15 -20.96 1.18
C THR A 219 -4.79 -20.29 1.30
N ASP A 220 -4.02 -20.21 0.22
CA ASP A 220 -2.63 -19.74 0.25
C ASP A 220 -2.56 -18.22 0.40
N TYR A 221 -3.25 -17.48 -0.48
CA TYR A 221 -3.12 -16.01 -0.50
C TYR A 221 -3.86 -15.30 0.63
N HIS A 222 -4.83 -15.97 1.29
CA HIS A 222 -5.68 -15.37 2.31
C HIS A 222 -5.65 -16.14 3.63
N PHE A 223 -6.08 -17.40 3.69
CA PHE A 223 -6.16 -18.12 4.97
C PHE A 223 -4.78 -18.29 5.61
N PHE A 224 -3.86 -18.98 4.93
CA PHE A 224 -2.51 -19.28 5.41
C PHE A 224 -1.65 -18.03 5.53
N ARG A 225 -1.76 -17.06 4.60
CA ARG A 225 -1.10 -15.76 4.77
C ARG A 225 -1.50 -15.01 6.04
N ASN A 226 -2.77 -15.11 6.46
CA ASN A 226 -3.22 -14.51 7.73
C ASN A 226 -2.82 -15.36 8.95
N LEU A 227 -2.76 -16.68 8.80
CA LEU A 227 -2.23 -17.58 9.82
C LEU A 227 -0.74 -17.28 10.07
N ASP A 228 0.09 -17.22 9.02
CA ASP A 228 1.51 -16.84 9.11
C ASP A 228 1.69 -15.55 9.90
N ASN A 229 0.93 -14.49 9.55
CA ASN A 229 0.95 -13.21 10.25
C ASN A 229 0.59 -13.32 11.75
N PHE A 230 -0.38 -14.16 12.10
CA PHE A 230 -0.82 -14.41 13.49
C PHE A 230 0.22 -15.20 14.30
N LEU A 231 1.05 -16.00 13.63
CA LEU A 231 2.09 -16.82 14.23
C LEU A 231 3.43 -16.08 14.40
N ILE A 232 3.63 -14.90 13.80
CA ILE A 232 4.89 -14.14 13.87
C ILE A 232 5.30 -13.92 15.34
N GLY A 233 6.43 -14.53 15.73
CA GLY A 233 7.01 -14.40 17.06
C GLY A 233 6.36 -15.26 18.15
N LYS A 234 5.33 -16.06 17.82
CA LYS A 234 4.72 -17.01 18.77
C LYS A 234 5.59 -18.27 18.86
N GLN A 235 6.21 -18.50 20.01
CA GLN A 235 7.02 -19.70 20.27
C GLN A 235 6.14 -20.80 20.88
N PHE A 236 5.91 -21.90 20.14
CA PHE A 236 4.84 -22.84 20.49
C PHE A 236 5.22 -23.85 21.57
N ASN A 237 4.24 -24.07 22.43
CA ASN A 237 4.33 -24.91 23.61
C ASN A 237 4.77 -26.36 23.27
N SER A 238 4.05 -27.00 22.36
CA SER A 238 4.01 -28.43 22.02
C SER A 238 3.06 -28.58 20.82
N ASP A 239 2.87 -29.78 20.25
CA ASP A 239 1.87 -30.00 19.21
C ASP A 239 0.47 -29.53 19.66
N ASN A 240 0.11 -29.73 20.94
CA ASN A 240 -1.14 -29.25 21.51
C ASN A 240 -1.22 -27.72 21.59
N ALA A 241 -0.12 -27.02 21.86
CA ALA A 241 -0.11 -25.56 21.84
C ALA A 241 -0.21 -25.00 20.42
N VAL A 242 0.35 -25.68 19.42
CA VAL A 242 0.13 -25.35 18.00
C VAL A 242 -1.34 -25.53 17.63
N LYS A 243 -1.96 -26.65 18.03
CA LYS A 243 -3.39 -26.93 17.82
C LYS A 243 -4.28 -25.88 18.48
N LEU A 244 -4.00 -25.50 19.73
CA LEU A 244 -4.74 -24.46 20.45
C LEU A 244 -4.59 -23.08 19.78
N ALA A 245 -3.39 -22.71 19.33
CA ALA A 245 -3.19 -21.44 18.64
C ALA A 245 -3.84 -21.41 17.25
N PHE A 246 -3.90 -22.54 16.55
CA PHE A 246 -4.66 -22.65 15.30
C PHE A 246 -6.18 -22.54 15.54
N GLN A 247 -6.67 -23.10 16.65
CA GLN A 247 -8.06 -22.94 17.08
C GLN A 247 -8.36 -21.47 17.45
N GLU A 248 -7.51 -20.84 18.27
CA GLU A 248 -7.55 -19.40 18.59
C GLU A 248 -7.55 -18.53 17.31
N PHE A 249 -6.76 -18.90 16.30
CA PHE A 249 -6.76 -18.23 15.00
C PHE A 249 -8.12 -18.34 14.30
N ILE A 250 -8.71 -19.54 14.22
CA ILE A 250 -10.02 -19.78 13.61
C ILE A 250 -11.12 -19.02 14.35
N ASP A 251 -11.20 -19.15 15.67
CA ASP A 251 -12.27 -18.57 16.49
C ASP A 251 -12.19 -17.05 16.55
N SER A 252 -11.00 -16.47 16.40
CA SER A 252 -10.80 -15.01 16.29
C SER A 252 -11.06 -14.44 14.89
N ARG A 253 -11.49 -15.25 13.89
CA ARG A 253 -11.84 -14.71 12.57
C ARG A 253 -13.24 -14.09 12.59
N PRO A 254 -13.42 -12.82 12.14
CA PRO A 254 -14.75 -12.22 12.03
C PRO A 254 -15.60 -12.94 10.97
N PRO A 255 -16.95 -12.91 11.06
CA PRO A 255 -17.85 -13.65 10.15
C PRO A 255 -17.59 -13.39 8.66
N GLY A 256 -17.14 -12.19 8.29
CA GLY A 256 -16.80 -11.82 6.91
C GLY A 256 -15.45 -12.34 6.39
N PHE A 257 -14.60 -12.95 7.22
CA PHE A 257 -13.22 -13.29 6.88
C PHE A 257 -13.12 -14.28 5.71
N TYR A 258 -13.85 -15.39 5.77
CA TYR A 258 -13.76 -16.48 4.81
C TYR A 258 -14.37 -16.09 3.46
N ILE A 259 -15.59 -15.52 3.47
CA ILE A 259 -16.24 -14.99 2.27
C ILE A 259 -15.43 -13.87 1.59
N THR A 260 -14.72 -13.01 2.34
CA THR A 260 -13.81 -12.01 1.76
C THR A 260 -12.64 -12.65 1.01
N GLY A 261 -12.10 -13.75 1.54
CA GLY A 261 -11.07 -14.54 0.85
C GLY A 261 -11.54 -15.05 -0.51
N LEU A 262 -12.76 -15.60 -0.55
CA LEU A 262 -13.39 -16.15 -1.76
C LEU A 262 -13.80 -15.08 -2.78
N ASN A 263 -14.40 -13.98 -2.34
CA ASN A 263 -14.88 -12.90 -3.21
C ASN A 263 -13.73 -12.17 -3.95
N ASN A 264 -12.48 -12.31 -3.49
CA ASN A 264 -11.29 -11.80 -4.18
C ASN A 264 -10.83 -12.67 -5.36
N GLN A 265 -11.35 -13.91 -5.49
CA GLN A 265 -10.95 -14.87 -6.53
C GLN A 265 -11.20 -14.37 -7.97
N PRO A 266 -12.36 -13.78 -8.32
CA PRO A 266 -12.61 -13.32 -9.69
C PRO A 266 -11.69 -12.17 -10.11
N LEU A 267 -11.38 -11.26 -9.18
CA LEU A 267 -10.44 -10.16 -9.39
C LEU A 267 -9.00 -10.66 -9.62
N LYS A 268 -8.63 -11.80 -9.02
CA LYS A 268 -7.34 -12.47 -9.24
C LYS A 268 -7.28 -13.19 -10.58
N TRP A 269 -8.34 -13.92 -10.96
CA TRP A 269 -8.43 -14.53 -12.28
C TRP A 269 -8.45 -13.51 -13.42
N GLN A 270 -9.17 -12.39 -13.26
CA GLN A 270 -9.13 -11.28 -14.22
C GLN A 270 -7.70 -10.76 -14.39
N LYS A 271 -6.96 -10.53 -13.30
CA LYS A 271 -5.55 -10.12 -13.38
C LYS A 271 -4.69 -11.17 -14.09
N CYS A 272 -4.84 -12.45 -13.77
CA CYS A 272 -4.10 -13.53 -14.45
C CYS A 272 -4.36 -13.56 -15.96
N TYR A 273 -5.61 -13.35 -16.38
CA TYR A 273 -6.02 -13.25 -17.79
C TYR A 273 -5.38 -12.05 -18.49
N PHE A 274 -5.44 -10.84 -17.90
CA PHE A 274 -4.89 -9.62 -18.51
C PHE A 274 -3.35 -9.60 -18.61
N PHE A 275 -2.63 -10.36 -17.77
CA PHE A 275 -1.17 -10.44 -17.82
C PHE A 275 -0.62 -11.52 -18.79
N SER A 276 -1.49 -12.22 -19.54
CA SER A 276 -1.11 -13.41 -20.34
C SER A 276 -1.37 -13.28 -21.85
N PHE A 277 -0.68 -12.37 -22.53
CA PHE A 277 -0.47 -12.39 -24.00
C PHE A 277 1.02 -12.69 -24.27
N PRO A 278 1.35 -13.74 -25.04
CA PRO A 278 1.03 -13.79 -26.46
C PRO A 278 0.48 -15.14 -26.98
N PHE A 279 -0.34 -15.08 -28.04
CA PHE A 279 -0.85 -16.25 -28.77
C PHE A 279 -0.26 -16.31 -30.19
N THR A 280 0.05 -17.52 -30.67
CA THR A 280 0.36 -17.82 -32.07
C THR A 280 -0.73 -18.69 -32.67
N ARG A 281 -1.19 -18.36 -33.89
CA ARG A 281 -2.33 -19.01 -34.55
C ARG A 281 -1.84 -20.22 -35.36
N HIS A 282 -2.37 -21.41 -35.08
CA HIS A 282 -2.23 -22.61 -35.92
C HIS A 282 -3.57 -23.37 -35.95
N ASN A 283 -4.02 -23.72 -37.15
CA ASN A 283 -5.21 -24.53 -37.47
C ASN A 283 -6.36 -24.50 -36.45
N ARG A 284 -7.18 -23.44 -36.57
CA ARG A 284 -8.51 -23.22 -35.95
C ARG A 284 -8.61 -23.25 -34.41
N ASN A 285 -7.56 -23.64 -33.67
CA ASN A 285 -7.53 -23.63 -32.21
C ASN A 285 -6.70 -22.46 -31.64
N ILE A 286 -7.06 -22.02 -30.43
CA ILE A 286 -6.35 -20.98 -29.65
C ILE A 286 -5.83 -21.61 -28.36
N VAL A 287 -4.50 -21.69 -28.19
CA VAL A 287 -3.86 -22.39 -27.07
C VAL A 287 -3.02 -21.45 -26.20
N CYS A 288 -3.27 -21.48 -24.89
CA CYS A 288 -2.58 -20.70 -23.87
C CYS A 288 -1.18 -21.26 -23.56
N LYS A 289 -0.10 -20.55 -23.93
CA LYS A 289 1.29 -20.99 -23.71
C LYS A 289 1.73 -21.21 -22.25
N ARG A 290 0.93 -20.77 -21.26
CA ARG A 290 1.21 -21.01 -19.82
C ARG A 290 0.29 -22.03 -19.16
N CYS A 291 -0.87 -22.33 -19.76
CA CYS A 291 -1.94 -23.08 -19.10
C CYS A 291 -2.48 -24.30 -19.88
N ASN A 292 -2.00 -24.52 -21.11
CA ASN A 292 -2.20 -25.72 -21.95
C ASN A 292 -3.62 -26.33 -21.91
N THR A 293 -4.63 -25.48 -21.78
CA THR A 293 -6.03 -25.87 -21.64
C THR A 293 -6.71 -25.76 -22.99
N LEU A 294 -7.18 -26.88 -23.53
CA LEU A 294 -8.17 -26.89 -24.60
C LEU A 294 -9.49 -26.33 -24.04
N ARG A 295 -10.24 -25.58 -24.86
CA ARG A 295 -11.63 -25.23 -24.57
C ARG A 295 -12.53 -25.87 -25.63
N TYR A 296 -13.67 -26.35 -25.14
CA TYR A 296 -14.76 -26.96 -25.92
C TYR A 296 -15.07 -26.23 -27.23
N ASP A 297 -15.38 -27.02 -28.26
CA ASP A 297 -15.91 -26.54 -29.54
C ASP A 297 -17.21 -25.76 -29.34
N ALA A 298 -17.27 -24.57 -29.91
CA ALA A 298 -18.52 -23.83 -30.08
C ALA A 298 -19.02 -24.07 -31.51
N PRO A 299 -20.26 -24.56 -31.72
CA PRO A 299 -20.80 -24.75 -33.07
C PRO A 299 -20.93 -23.40 -33.79
N ALA A 300 -20.63 -23.41 -35.09
CA ALA A 300 -20.56 -22.20 -35.89
C ALA A 300 -21.95 -21.54 -36.05
N GLY A 301 -22.10 -20.28 -35.61
CA GLY A 301 -23.33 -19.53 -35.85
C GLY A 301 -23.55 -18.26 -35.02
N PHE A 302 -22.90 -18.10 -33.85
CA PHE A 302 -23.19 -16.97 -32.96
C PHE A 302 -22.18 -15.81 -33.02
N GLY A 303 -22.72 -14.59 -33.15
CA GLY A 303 -21.96 -13.36 -33.39
C GLY A 303 -21.24 -12.77 -32.18
N LYS A 304 -20.33 -11.82 -32.46
CA LYS A 304 -19.47 -11.14 -31.48
C LYS A 304 -20.23 -10.10 -30.64
N SER A 305 -21.15 -10.54 -29.79
CA SER A 305 -21.84 -9.66 -28.82
C SER A 305 -22.21 -10.32 -27.48
N HIS A 306 -22.20 -11.65 -27.36
CA HIS A 306 -22.59 -12.37 -26.14
C HIS A 306 -21.45 -13.21 -25.51
N ILE A 307 -20.39 -12.54 -25.04
CA ILE A 307 -19.48 -13.08 -23.99
C ILE A 307 -19.67 -12.29 -22.68
N TYR A 308 -20.85 -11.66 -22.52
CA TYR A 308 -21.35 -11.08 -21.29
C TYR A 308 -22.71 -11.70 -20.92
N SER A 309 -22.71 -13.03 -20.71
CA SER A 309 -23.84 -13.74 -20.08
C SER A 309 -23.31 -14.88 -19.20
N SER A 310 -22.55 -14.51 -18.17
CA SER A 310 -22.14 -15.42 -17.09
C SER A 310 -22.89 -15.11 -15.80
N PHE A 311 -24.22 -15.01 -15.89
CA PHE A 311 -25.11 -15.05 -14.72
C PHE A 311 -24.88 -16.34 -13.89
N GLN A 312 -24.44 -17.43 -14.55
CA GLN A 312 -23.97 -18.66 -13.91
C GLN A 312 -22.74 -18.49 -13.00
N VAL A 313 -21.87 -17.50 -13.24
CA VAL A 313 -20.73 -17.24 -12.33
C VAL A 313 -21.23 -16.64 -11.01
N CYS A 314 -22.32 -15.86 -11.03
CA CYS A 314 -22.91 -15.32 -9.80
C CYS A 314 -23.65 -16.40 -8.98
N GLU A 315 -24.37 -17.33 -9.62
CA GLU A 315 -25.02 -18.44 -8.91
C GLU A 315 -24.03 -19.44 -8.29
N ALA A 316 -22.84 -19.59 -8.89
CA ALA A 316 -21.81 -20.50 -8.37
C ALA A 316 -21.23 -20.08 -7.00
N PHE A 317 -21.19 -18.79 -6.65
CA PHE A 317 -20.54 -18.35 -5.40
C PHE A 317 -21.23 -18.83 -4.11
N GLY A 318 -22.52 -19.17 -4.17
CA GLY A 318 -23.22 -19.84 -3.06
C GLY A 318 -22.88 -21.32 -2.90
N ARG A 319 -22.15 -21.92 -3.86
CA ARG A 319 -21.94 -23.38 -4.00
C ARG A 319 -20.48 -23.84 -3.85
N ILE A 320 -19.56 -22.92 -3.55
CA ILE A 320 -18.12 -23.20 -3.50
C ILE A 320 -17.70 -23.67 -2.09
N ALA A 321 -17.09 -24.85 -2.02
CA ALA A 321 -16.44 -25.39 -0.83
C ALA A 321 -14.96 -25.66 -1.16
N HIS A 322 -14.04 -24.84 -0.64
CA HIS A 322 -12.62 -24.94 -0.97
C HIS A 322 -11.86 -25.89 -0.03
N ALA A 323 -10.86 -26.57 -0.61
CA ALA A 323 -10.14 -27.65 0.01
C ALA A 323 -8.67 -27.59 -0.38
N LEU A 324 -7.76 -27.23 0.51
CA LEU A 324 -6.34 -27.29 0.16
C LEU A 324 -5.51 -27.82 1.30
N ILE A 325 -4.84 -28.94 1.01
CA ILE A 325 -3.81 -29.51 1.87
C ILE A 325 -2.57 -28.61 1.85
N CYS A 326 -2.01 -28.44 3.05
CA CYS A 326 -0.76 -27.77 3.40
C CYS A 326 -0.73 -26.23 3.38
N SER A 327 -0.59 -25.65 4.58
CA SER A 327 0.62 -24.87 4.86
C SER A 327 1.36 -25.44 6.06
N GLN A 328 2.62 -25.00 6.21
CA GLN A 328 3.46 -25.31 7.37
C GLN A 328 3.17 -24.31 8.49
N VAL A 329 2.90 -24.81 9.70
CA VAL A 329 2.98 -24.02 10.93
C VAL A 329 4.31 -24.29 11.62
N ILE A 330 5.05 -23.23 11.96
CA ILE A 330 6.35 -23.25 12.63
C ILE A 330 6.30 -22.27 13.80
N GLU A 331 6.69 -22.68 15.02
CA GLU A 331 7.80 -22.04 15.76
C GLU A 331 8.16 -22.73 17.11
N ARG A 332 9.46 -22.67 17.38
CA ARG A 332 10.30 -23.01 18.55
C ARG A 332 9.65 -23.10 19.95
N ARG A 333 10.18 -24.00 20.81
CA ARG A 333 10.07 -23.93 22.29
C ARG A 333 11.39 -23.45 22.91
N LYS A 334 11.35 -22.61 23.94
CA LYS A 334 12.44 -22.50 24.94
C LYS A 334 12.26 -23.60 26.00
N SER A 335 13.36 -24.22 26.44
CA SER A 335 13.43 -24.90 27.73
C SER A 335 13.78 -23.89 28.83
N VAL A 336 13.23 -24.09 30.03
CA VAL A 336 13.48 -23.29 31.24
C VAL A 336 14.40 -24.07 32.16
N ASN A 337 15.31 -23.38 32.86
CA ASN A 337 15.70 -23.74 34.22
C ASN A 337 16.12 -22.47 35.01
N VAL A 338 16.19 -22.60 36.33
CA VAL A 338 15.80 -21.55 37.30
C VAL A 338 16.97 -21.09 38.19
N SER A 339 17.19 -19.76 38.29
CA SER A 339 17.73 -18.94 39.42
C SER A 339 19.05 -19.38 40.14
N PRO A 340 19.67 -18.62 41.10
CA PRO A 340 19.13 -17.49 41.87
C PRO A 340 20.02 -16.23 42.12
N ARG A 341 19.31 -15.18 42.59
CA ARG A 341 19.67 -14.11 43.56
C ARG A 341 20.64 -12.95 43.21
N ALA A 342 20.11 -11.75 43.47
CA ALA A 342 20.82 -10.50 43.80
C ALA A 342 21.22 -10.49 45.31
N PRO A 343 21.85 -9.46 45.93
CA PRO A 343 21.52 -8.00 45.88
C PRO A 343 22.79 -7.13 45.60
N SER A 344 22.89 -5.80 45.77
CA SER A 344 22.10 -4.76 46.47
C SER A 344 22.44 -3.34 45.96
N ASN A 345 21.56 -2.34 46.20
CA ASN A 345 21.81 -0.94 46.65
C ASN A 345 23.15 -0.25 46.26
N LYS A 346 23.27 1.04 45.86
CA LYS A 346 22.48 2.29 46.03
C LYS A 346 23.10 3.32 45.02
N ASP A 347 22.79 4.61 44.89
CA ASP A 347 21.96 5.61 45.62
C ASP A 347 21.48 6.71 44.62
N GLU A 348 20.69 7.68 45.07
CA GLU A 348 20.26 8.85 44.30
C GLU A 348 21.37 9.91 44.07
N LYS A 349 21.19 10.77 43.05
CA LYS A 349 21.34 12.24 43.21
C LYS A 349 20.80 13.04 42.02
N ASP A 350 19.81 13.88 42.32
CA ASP A 350 19.34 14.95 41.44
C ASP A 350 20.43 16.03 41.23
N VAL A 351 20.37 16.69 40.08
CA VAL A 351 21.16 17.91 39.81
C VAL A 351 20.18 19.04 39.49
N GLN A 352 20.21 20.06 40.33
CA GLN A 352 19.41 21.27 40.19
C GLN A 352 19.78 22.03 38.91
N THR A 353 18.78 22.63 38.26
CA THR A 353 18.95 23.71 37.30
C THR A 353 18.31 24.98 37.84
N ASP A 354 19.06 26.07 37.82
CA ASP A 354 18.60 27.41 38.17
C ASP A 354 18.95 28.37 37.01
N PRO A 355 18.19 29.43 36.75
CA PRO A 355 18.14 30.08 35.45
C PRO A 355 19.20 31.18 35.30
N ASN A 356 19.52 31.53 34.05
CA ASN A 356 19.89 32.91 33.78
C ASN A 356 19.48 33.40 32.39
N GLN A 357 19.05 34.65 32.35
CA GLN A 357 18.56 35.36 31.17
C GLN A 357 19.74 35.94 30.37
N ASN A 358 19.56 36.13 29.07
CA ASN A 358 20.13 37.28 28.36
C ASN A 358 19.36 37.50 27.05
N GLY A 359 18.50 38.52 27.04
CA GLY A 359 17.83 38.99 25.83
C GLY A 359 18.52 40.25 25.29
N ILE A 360 18.50 40.43 23.97
CA ILE A 360 18.87 41.70 23.32
C ILE A 360 17.72 42.14 22.42
N HIS A 361 17.38 43.43 22.52
CA HIS A 361 16.24 44.10 21.90
C HIS A 361 16.29 44.16 20.37
N TYR A 362 15.12 44.17 19.74
CA TYR A 362 14.86 45.02 18.57
C TYR A 362 13.53 45.79 18.74
N SER A 363 13.62 47.10 18.48
CA SER A 363 12.65 48.21 18.52
C SER A 363 11.14 47.93 18.61
N ASN A 364 10.49 48.53 19.61
CA ASN A 364 9.07 48.87 19.61
C ASN A 364 8.77 49.91 18.51
N GLY A 365 7.91 49.58 17.54
CA GLY A 365 7.58 50.51 16.45
C GLY A 365 6.27 50.27 15.70
N GLN A 366 5.34 49.44 16.22
CA GLN A 366 4.07 49.15 15.53
C GLN A 366 2.92 48.70 16.45
N ARG A 367 3.00 48.97 17.76
CA ARG A 367 2.08 48.39 18.76
C ARG A 367 0.91 49.28 19.21
N ILE A 368 0.72 50.45 18.60
CA ILE A 368 -0.27 51.47 19.06
C ILE A 368 -1.28 51.83 17.96
N ILE A 369 -1.89 50.82 17.31
CA ILE A 369 -3.15 50.99 16.53
C ILE A 369 -4.13 49.81 16.74
N ALA A 370 -3.66 48.63 17.20
CA ALA A 370 -4.44 47.39 17.21
C ALA A 370 -5.25 47.09 18.50
N GLU A 371 -5.36 48.03 19.45
CA GLU A 371 -5.99 47.76 20.78
C GLU A 371 -7.37 48.40 20.98
N LYS A 372 -7.97 49.06 19.98
CA LYS A 372 -9.23 49.81 20.21
C LYS A 372 -10.55 49.13 19.83
N TYR A 373 -10.54 48.03 19.06
CA TYR A 373 -11.73 47.21 18.80
C TYR A 373 -11.35 45.73 18.60
N ALA A 374 -11.30 44.97 19.69
CA ALA A 374 -11.23 43.52 19.67
C ALA A 374 -12.20 42.97 20.72
N GLU A 375 -13.44 42.67 20.30
CA GLU A 375 -14.32 41.84 21.12
C GLU A 375 -13.65 40.47 21.38
N PRO A 376 -13.77 39.91 22.59
CA PRO A 376 -13.24 38.58 22.87
C PRO A 376 -14.01 37.54 22.05
N GLU A 377 -13.40 37.06 20.97
CA GLU A 377 -13.98 36.04 20.10
C GLU A 377 -14.28 34.74 20.89
N VAL A 378 -15.56 34.48 21.17
CA VAL A 378 -16.02 33.28 21.86
C VAL A 378 -15.91 32.07 20.92
N LEU A 379 -14.80 31.35 21.02
CA LEU A 379 -14.51 30.16 20.21
C LEU A 379 -15.20 28.91 20.76
N ASP A 380 -16.44 28.64 20.33
CA ASP A 380 -17.14 27.38 20.60
C ASP A 380 -16.78 26.28 19.58
N ILE A 381 -16.44 25.09 20.10
CA ILE A 381 -16.18 23.89 19.30
C ILE A 381 -17.42 23.49 18.50
N ASN A 382 -18.61 23.58 19.09
CA ASN A 382 -19.84 23.11 18.45
C ASN A 382 -20.20 23.97 17.24
N ALA A 383 -20.06 25.30 17.35
CA ALA A 383 -20.19 26.24 16.24
C ALA A 383 -19.16 26.00 15.10
N LEU A 384 -17.94 25.57 15.44
CA LEU A 384 -16.88 25.29 14.45
C LEU A 384 -16.95 23.89 13.83
N ASN A 385 -17.80 23.00 14.37
CA ASN A 385 -17.90 21.60 13.97
C ASN A 385 -19.07 21.32 13.01
N ASN A 386 -18.76 21.26 11.71
CA ASN A 386 -19.76 20.98 10.67
C ASN A 386 -20.21 19.50 10.61
N THR A 387 -19.60 18.54 11.32
CA THR A 387 -20.05 17.13 11.27
C THR A 387 -21.43 16.90 11.88
N LYS A 388 -21.95 17.86 12.68
CA LYS A 388 -23.34 17.84 13.16
C LYS A 388 -24.38 18.12 12.07
N ARG A 389 -23.95 18.52 10.86
CA ARG A 389 -24.81 18.85 9.71
C ARG A 389 -24.82 17.77 8.63
N THR A 390 -24.13 16.66 8.86
CA THR A 390 -24.04 15.54 7.92
C THR A 390 -24.86 14.37 8.44
N ASP A 391 -25.87 13.95 7.67
CA ASP A 391 -26.80 12.89 8.08
C ASP A 391 -26.18 11.48 8.06
N ARG A 392 -24.91 11.33 7.63
CA ARG A 392 -24.28 10.05 7.28
C ARG A 392 -22.79 9.98 7.61
N GLU A 393 -22.32 8.83 8.10
CA GLU A 393 -20.89 8.51 8.30
C GLU A 393 -20.18 8.16 6.96
N VAL A 394 -20.33 8.99 5.93
CA VAL A 394 -19.56 8.87 4.68
C VAL A 394 -18.65 10.09 4.56
N LEU A 395 -17.34 9.86 4.64
CA LEU A 395 -16.33 10.91 4.53
C LEU A 395 -15.86 11.05 3.09
N PHE A 396 -15.92 12.28 2.55
CA PHE A 396 -15.51 12.58 1.19
C PHE A 396 -14.27 13.48 1.18
N PHE A 397 -13.13 12.92 0.73
CA PHE A 397 -11.90 13.66 0.49
C PHE A 397 -11.78 14.01 -1.00
N ASN A 398 -12.30 15.17 -1.40
CA ASN A 398 -12.18 15.71 -2.77
C ASN A 398 -10.79 16.33 -2.99
N ARG A 399 -9.78 15.46 -2.93
CA ARG A 399 -8.37 15.80 -2.71
C ARG A 399 -7.80 16.77 -3.75
N VAL A 400 -7.17 17.85 -3.28
CA VAL A 400 -6.36 18.71 -4.14
C VAL A 400 -5.06 18.01 -4.58
N PRO A 401 -4.57 18.20 -5.80
CA PRO A 401 -3.24 17.76 -6.23
C PRO A 401 -2.09 18.48 -5.50
N LYS A 402 -1.01 17.73 -5.25
CA LYS A 402 0.28 18.21 -4.68
C LYS A 402 0.27 18.73 -3.23
N VAL A 403 -0.84 18.60 -2.51
CA VAL A 403 -1.01 18.89 -1.06
C VAL A 403 -0.63 17.71 -0.14
N GLY A 404 0.31 16.85 -0.55
CA GLY A 404 0.63 15.62 0.20
C GLY A 404 -0.46 14.55 0.17
N SER A 405 -1.52 14.72 -0.64
CA SER A 405 -2.72 13.88 -0.64
C SER A 405 -2.53 12.40 -0.98
N GLN A 406 -1.35 11.97 -1.50
CA GLN A 406 -0.99 10.54 -1.59
C GLN A 406 -0.55 9.97 -0.22
N THR A 407 0.24 10.72 0.55
CA THR A 407 0.63 10.37 1.93
C THR A 407 -0.62 10.26 2.80
N PHE A 408 -1.54 11.22 2.68
CA PHE A 408 -2.79 11.23 3.45
C PHE A 408 -3.78 10.13 3.00
N MET A 409 -3.80 9.77 1.71
CA MET A 409 -4.56 8.60 1.23
C MET A 409 -4.05 7.29 1.86
N GLU A 410 -2.73 7.12 2.01
CA GLU A 410 -2.13 5.96 2.68
C GLU A 410 -2.39 5.96 4.19
N LEU A 411 -2.46 7.13 4.84
CA LEU A 411 -2.90 7.28 6.23
C LEU A 411 -4.36 6.81 6.39
N LEU A 412 -5.29 7.31 5.56
CA LEU A 412 -6.69 6.89 5.54
C LEU A 412 -6.84 5.37 5.32
N ARG A 413 -6.05 4.77 4.43
CA ARG A 413 -6.04 3.31 4.17
C ARG A 413 -5.56 2.47 5.36
N ARG A 414 -4.81 3.05 6.29
CA ARG A 414 -4.36 2.38 7.54
C ARG A 414 -5.37 2.59 8.66
N LEU A 415 -5.87 3.81 8.79
CA LEU A 415 -6.96 4.13 9.71
C LEU A 415 -8.23 3.35 9.38
N SER A 416 -8.48 3.01 8.12
CA SER A 416 -9.63 2.16 7.75
C SER A 416 -9.57 0.77 8.38
N ILE A 417 -8.36 0.26 8.62
CA ILE A 417 -8.10 -1.02 9.30
C ILE A 417 -8.20 -0.84 10.82
N ARG A 418 -7.59 0.24 11.37
CA ARG A 418 -7.60 0.53 12.82
C ARG A 418 -9.00 0.84 13.35
N ASN A 419 -9.75 1.66 12.61
CA ASN A 419 -11.02 2.27 13.03
C ASN A 419 -12.25 1.65 12.33
N MET A 420 -12.04 0.54 11.60
CA MET A 420 -13.08 -0.31 10.99
C MET A 420 -14.06 0.43 10.06
N PHE A 421 -13.53 1.12 9.05
CA PHE A 421 -14.34 1.76 8.01
C PHE A 421 -13.95 1.30 6.59
N SER A 422 -14.88 1.43 5.64
CA SER A 422 -14.61 1.04 4.23
C SER A 422 -13.79 2.11 3.51
N PHE A 423 -12.67 1.73 2.87
CA PHE A 423 -11.82 2.64 2.11
C PHE A 423 -12.05 2.52 0.60
N ASN A 424 -12.63 3.55 -0.01
CA ASN A 424 -12.91 3.63 -1.44
C ASN A 424 -12.12 4.77 -2.08
N ARG A 425 -11.73 4.59 -3.35
CA ARG A 425 -11.06 5.62 -4.16
C ARG A 425 -11.45 5.48 -5.62
N ASP A 426 -11.30 6.57 -6.36
CA ASP A 426 -11.54 6.56 -7.81
C ASP A 426 -10.53 5.69 -8.59
N ARG A 427 -10.92 5.30 -9.81
CA ARG A 427 -10.10 4.52 -10.74
C ARG A 427 -9.12 5.43 -11.49
N VAL A 428 -7.99 4.89 -11.92
CA VAL A 428 -7.01 5.63 -12.73
C VAL A 428 -7.59 5.88 -14.13
N GLN A 429 -7.74 7.16 -14.51
CA GLN A 429 -8.27 7.59 -15.80
C GLN A 429 -7.17 8.09 -16.76
N ARG A 430 -7.45 8.12 -18.07
CA ARG A 430 -6.52 8.68 -19.09
C ARG A 430 -6.37 10.19 -18.91
N VAL A 431 -7.48 10.89 -18.68
CA VAL A 431 -7.54 12.30 -18.29
C VAL A 431 -8.33 12.36 -16.99
N GLU A 432 -7.86 13.13 -16.02
CA GLU A 432 -8.53 13.28 -14.72
C GLU A 432 -9.54 14.44 -14.83
N THR A 433 -10.82 14.12 -14.95
CA THR A 433 -11.88 15.14 -15.07
C THR A 433 -12.22 15.72 -13.69
N ILE A 434 -11.73 16.93 -13.42
CA ILE A 434 -11.88 17.60 -12.11
C ILE A 434 -13.19 18.40 -11.96
N ARG A 435 -13.73 18.92 -13.07
CA ARG A 435 -15.02 19.64 -13.14
C ARG A 435 -15.99 18.75 -13.91
N LEU A 436 -17.16 18.50 -13.32
CA LEU A 436 -18.12 17.53 -13.81
C LEU A 436 -19.35 18.23 -14.41
N ALA A 437 -19.92 17.68 -15.48
CA ALA A 437 -21.23 18.12 -15.97
C ALA A 437 -22.32 17.81 -14.93
N PRO A 438 -23.47 18.52 -14.89
CA PRO A 438 -24.50 18.32 -13.86
C PRO A 438 -24.97 16.88 -13.70
N ILE A 439 -25.07 16.12 -14.80
CA ILE A 439 -25.42 14.70 -14.77
C ILE A 439 -24.34 13.83 -14.12
N GLU A 440 -23.06 14.14 -14.33
CA GLU A 440 -21.92 13.45 -13.72
C GLU A 440 -21.78 13.81 -12.23
N GLN A 441 -22.12 15.05 -11.84
CA GLN A 441 -22.22 15.46 -10.44
C GLN A 441 -23.30 14.66 -9.70
N LEU A 442 -24.49 14.51 -10.29
CA LEU A 442 -25.56 13.66 -9.75
C LEU A 442 -25.13 12.18 -9.65
N GLN A 443 -24.44 11.65 -10.66
CA GLN A 443 -23.90 10.28 -10.63
C GLN A 443 -22.86 10.10 -9.52
N LEU A 444 -21.94 11.05 -9.35
CA LEU A 444 -20.97 11.08 -8.26
C LEU A 444 -21.68 11.13 -6.91
N ALA A 445 -22.66 12.01 -6.73
CA ALA A 445 -23.39 12.19 -5.47
C ALA A 445 -24.18 10.92 -5.10
N ARG A 446 -24.89 10.31 -6.06
CA ARG A 446 -25.59 9.03 -5.87
C ARG A 446 -24.63 7.89 -5.51
N MET A 447 -23.49 7.81 -6.19
CA MET A 447 -22.49 6.76 -5.95
C MET A 447 -21.83 6.91 -4.58
N VAL A 448 -21.43 8.13 -4.18
CA VAL A 448 -20.89 8.39 -2.83
C VAL A 448 -21.95 8.10 -1.76
N SER A 449 -23.20 8.47 -2.01
CA SER A 449 -24.33 8.13 -1.14
C SER A 449 -24.69 6.63 -1.14
N SER A 450 -24.19 5.82 -2.08
CA SER A 450 -24.49 4.37 -2.11
C SER A 450 -23.57 3.54 -1.20
N TYR A 451 -22.49 4.13 -0.66
CA TYR A 451 -21.58 3.39 0.21
C TYR A 451 -22.20 3.10 1.59
N SER A 452 -21.82 1.94 2.13
CA SER A 452 -22.11 1.53 3.51
C SER A 452 -21.34 2.39 4.51
N GLU A 453 -21.95 2.65 5.65
CA GLU A 453 -21.34 3.45 6.74
C GLU A 453 -20.68 2.56 7.80
N PRO A 454 -19.54 2.99 8.40
CA PRO A 454 -18.73 4.14 8.01
C PRO A 454 -17.89 3.87 6.75
N SER A 455 -17.72 4.88 5.89
CA SER A 455 -16.83 4.78 4.73
C SER A 455 -16.14 6.09 4.34
N VAL A 456 -15.06 5.93 3.57
CA VAL A 456 -14.28 7.02 2.96
C VAL A 456 -14.34 6.87 1.45
N TYR A 457 -14.58 7.96 0.72
CA TYR A 457 -14.35 8.05 -0.72
C TYR A 457 -13.33 9.13 -1.05
N VAL A 458 -12.44 8.85 -2.01
CA VAL A 458 -11.34 9.75 -2.40
C VAL A 458 -11.26 9.91 -3.92
N LYS A 459 -11.39 11.15 -4.42
CA LYS A 459 -11.30 11.50 -5.85
C LYS A 459 -10.69 12.90 -6.05
N HIS A 460 -9.98 13.12 -7.15
CA HIS A 460 -9.62 14.48 -7.60
C HIS A 460 -10.84 15.10 -8.30
N VAL A 461 -11.58 15.95 -7.59
CA VAL A 461 -12.79 16.60 -8.11
C VAL A 461 -13.09 17.88 -7.33
N CYS A 462 -13.74 18.85 -7.98
CA CYS A 462 -14.22 20.06 -7.31
C CYS A 462 -15.35 19.75 -6.32
N PHE A 463 -15.54 20.65 -5.35
CA PHE A 463 -16.65 20.59 -4.40
C PHE A 463 -17.99 20.39 -5.16
N THR A 464 -18.78 19.45 -4.67
CA THR A 464 -20.06 19.05 -5.27
C THR A 464 -21.12 19.20 -4.19
N ASN A 465 -22.11 20.06 -4.39
CA ASN A 465 -23.14 20.26 -3.39
C ASN A 465 -24.19 19.16 -3.47
N PHE A 466 -24.26 18.26 -2.50
CA PHE A 466 -25.18 17.11 -2.54
C PHE A 466 -26.63 17.55 -2.27
N THR A 467 -26.84 18.65 -1.55
CA THR A 467 -28.19 19.16 -1.23
C THR A 467 -28.93 19.67 -2.47
N GLU A 468 -28.19 20.15 -3.49
CA GLU A 468 -28.75 20.53 -4.80
C GLU A 468 -29.38 19.34 -5.56
N PHE A 469 -29.03 18.11 -5.19
CA PHE A 469 -29.57 16.87 -5.76
C PHE A 469 -30.55 16.15 -4.82
N HIS A 470 -30.96 16.80 -3.72
CA HIS A 470 -31.75 16.19 -2.64
C HIS A 470 -31.11 14.92 -2.06
N LEU A 471 -29.77 14.91 -1.97
CA LEU A 471 -28.99 13.82 -1.39
C LEU A 471 -28.34 14.25 -0.07
N PRO A 472 -28.18 13.32 0.90
CA PRO A 472 -27.55 13.61 2.19
C PRO A 472 -26.08 14.02 2.01
N GLU A 473 -25.65 15.04 2.75
CA GLU A 473 -24.31 15.59 2.60
C GLU A 473 -23.25 14.74 3.33
N PRO A 474 -22.15 14.33 2.65
CA PRO A 474 -21.05 13.60 3.27
C PRO A 474 -20.15 14.53 4.11
N ILE A 475 -19.37 13.94 5.01
CA ILE A 475 -18.34 14.64 5.79
C ILE A 475 -17.21 15.07 4.87
N TYR A 476 -17.26 16.32 4.41
CA TYR A 476 -16.22 16.91 3.56
C TYR A 476 -14.96 17.24 4.36
N ILE A 477 -13.81 16.78 3.87
CA ILE A 477 -12.49 17.19 4.35
C ILE A 477 -11.57 17.56 3.18
N ASN A 478 -10.54 18.36 3.46
CA ASN A 478 -9.44 18.54 2.50
C ASN A 478 -8.12 18.90 3.19
N ILE A 479 -7.06 19.05 2.40
CA ILE A 479 -5.77 19.59 2.84
C ILE A 479 -5.33 20.68 1.87
N VAL A 480 -4.88 21.81 2.40
CA VAL A 480 -4.21 22.88 1.64
C VAL A 480 -2.70 22.88 1.82
N ARG A 481 -2.03 23.61 0.95
CA ARG A 481 -0.58 23.81 0.92
C ARG A 481 -0.32 25.24 0.46
N ASP A 482 0.82 25.83 0.82
CA ASP A 482 1.24 27.09 0.20
C ASP A 482 1.14 26.99 -1.34
N PRO A 483 0.43 27.91 -2.01
CA PRO A 483 0.06 27.73 -3.42
C PRO A 483 1.26 27.84 -4.36
N VAL A 484 2.32 28.55 -3.98
CA VAL A 484 3.54 28.71 -4.79
C VAL A 484 4.43 27.47 -4.66
N GLU A 485 4.64 26.97 -3.45
CA GLU A 485 5.28 25.68 -3.22
C GLU A 485 4.51 24.52 -3.86
N ARG A 486 3.17 24.63 -3.95
CA ARG A 486 2.29 23.68 -4.64
C ARG A 486 2.45 23.73 -6.16
N VAL A 487 2.48 24.92 -6.79
CA VAL A 487 2.68 25.04 -8.25
C VAL A 487 4.11 24.64 -8.67
N ILE A 488 5.13 24.99 -7.89
CA ILE A 488 6.51 24.50 -8.09
C ILE A 488 6.55 22.97 -7.96
N SER A 489 5.85 22.40 -6.98
CA SER A 489 5.76 20.94 -6.82
C SER A 489 5.03 20.26 -7.98
N TRP A 490 4.07 20.93 -8.63
CA TRP A 490 3.43 20.47 -9.86
C TRP A 490 4.38 20.55 -11.06
N TYR A 491 5.05 21.69 -11.26
CA TYR A 491 5.96 21.96 -12.38
C TYR A 491 7.01 20.86 -12.58
N TYR A 492 7.71 20.50 -11.51
CA TYR A 492 8.73 19.43 -11.50
C TYR A 492 8.15 18.01 -11.41
N TYR A 493 6.83 17.87 -11.18
CA TYR A 493 6.17 16.57 -11.20
C TYR A 493 5.72 16.16 -12.60
N VAL A 494 5.16 17.08 -13.38
CA VAL A 494 4.84 16.79 -14.79
C VAL A 494 6.09 16.59 -15.61
N ARG A 495 7.16 17.36 -15.38
CA ARG A 495 8.46 17.22 -16.09
C ARG A 495 9.28 16.00 -15.65
N ALA A 496 8.78 15.18 -14.74
CA ALA A 496 9.50 13.99 -14.30
C ALA A 496 9.43 12.88 -15.36
N PRO A 497 10.56 12.29 -15.82
CA PRO A 497 10.52 11.27 -16.88
C PRO A 497 9.66 10.03 -16.54
N TRP A 498 9.55 9.65 -15.26
CA TRP A 498 8.68 8.55 -14.83
C TRP A 498 7.18 8.86 -15.05
N TYR A 499 6.74 10.12 -14.97
CA TYR A 499 5.34 10.51 -15.22
C TYR A 499 4.88 10.09 -16.63
N TYR A 500 5.74 10.31 -17.64
CA TYR A 500 5.45 9.90 -19.01
C TYR A 500 5.72 8.42 -19.27
N VAL A 501 6.78 7.84 -18.68
CA VAL A 501 7.13 6.41 -18.87
C VAL A 501 6.10 5.47 -18.25
N GLU A 502 5.52 5.81 -17.09
CA GLU A 502 4.43 5.06 -16.47
C GLU A 502 3.14 5.20 -17.28
N ARG A 503 2.78 6.43 -17.69
CA ARG A 503 1.56 6.67 -18.49
C ARG A 503 1.65 6.06 -19.90
N LYS A 504 2.83 6.02 -20.53
CA LYS A 504 3.03 5.39 -21.84
C LYS A 504 2.98 3.86 -21.81
N GLN A 505 3.22 3.22 -20.65
CA GLN A 505 2.96 1.78 -20.48
C GLN A 505 1.46 1.45 -20.45
N ILE A 506 0.64 2.37 -19.92
CA ILE A 506 -0.81 2.22 -19.82
C ILE A 506 -1.50 2.70 -21.12
N PHE A 507 -0.92 3.70 -21.79
CA PHE A 507 -1.42 4.33 -23.00
C PHE A 507 -0.28 4.43 -24.05
N PRO A 508 -0.04 3.38 -24.87
CA PRO A 508 1.11 3.32 -25.80
C PRO A 508 1.22 4.50 -26.76
N ASP A 509 0.07 5.02 -27.21
CA ASP A 509 -0.04 6.11 -28.19
C ASP A 509 0.32 7.50 -27.61
N LEU A 510 0.65 7.60 -26.32
CA LEU A 510 0.99 8.87 -25.68
C LEU A 510 2.30 9.43 -26.28
N PRO A 511 2.31 10.65 -26.86
CA PRO A 511 3.54 11.28 -27.32
C PRO A 511 4.46 11.55 -26.13
N LEU A 512 5.77 11.38 -26.35
CA LEU A 512 6.77 11.80 -25.38
C LEU A 512 7.04 13.31 -25.58
N PRO A 513 7.12 14.11 -24.51
CA PRO A 513 7.43 15.53 -24.62
C PRO A 513 8.88 15.75 -25.02
N ASP A 514 9.16 16.96 -25.50
CA ASP A 514 10.49 17.43 -25.87
C ASP A 514 11.47 17.39 -24.66
N PRO A 515 12.73 16.93 -24.84
CA PRO A 515 13.70 16.87 -23.76
C PRO A 515 14.09 18.23 -23.16
N ASN A 516 14.06 19.31 -23.93
CA ASN A 516 14.39 20.65 -23.43
C ASN A 516 13.26 21.16 -22.52
N TRP A 517 12.01 20.86 -22.86
CA TRP A 517 10.86 21.14 -22.00
C TRP A 517 10.93 20.39 -20.66
N LEU A 518 11.40 19.14 -20.66
CA LEU A 518 11.63 18.36 -19.42
C LEU A 518 12.78 18.90 -18.57
N LYS A 519 13.85 19.41 -19.21
CA LYS A 519 15.06 19.91 -18.55
C LYS A 519 14.94 21.35 -18.06
N LYS A 520 13.95 22.12 -18.54
CA LYS A 520 13.74 23.51 -18.15
C LYS A 520 13.40 23.62 -16.66
N ASP A 521 14.14 24.44 -15.94
CA ASP A 521 13.88 24.76 -14.54
C ASP A 521 12.79 25.83 -14.40
N PHE A 522 12.20 25.88 -13.21
CA PHE A 522 11.07 26.78 -12.90
C PHE A 522 11.47 28.27 -12.92
N GLU A 523 12.71 28.58 -12.53
CA GLU A 523 13.22 29.94 -12.38
C GLU A 523 13.46 30.59 -13.74
N THR A 524 14.18 29.91 -14.64
CA THR A 524 14.26 30.25 -16.07
C THR A 524 12.87 30.39 -16.69
N CYS A 525 11.90 29.56 -16.30
CA CYS A 525 10.55 29.57 -16.87
C CYS A 525 9.72 30.80 -16.46
N VAL A 526 9.78 31.17 -15.18
CA VAL A 526 9.14 32.40 -14.68
C VAL A 526 9.83 33.65 -15.24
N LEU A 527 11.17 33.71 -15.19
CA LEU A 527 11.93 34.89 -15.64
C LEU A 527 11.83 35.15 -17.14
N LYS A 528 11.71 34.10 -17.97
CA LYS A 528 11.43 34.26 -19.42
C LYS A 528 9.95 34.52 -19.73
N GLY A 529 9.05 34.44 -18.74
CA GLY A 529 7.62 34.65 -18.90
C GLY A 529 6.95 33.62 -19.82
N ASP A 530 7.44 32.38 -19.83
CA ASP A 530 6.88 31.27 -20.63
C ASP A 530 5.41 31.04 -20.33
N ARG A 531 4.65 30.52 -21.31
CA ARG A 531 3.20 30.33 -21.22
C ARG A 531 2.77 29.51 -19.99
N GLU A 532 3.47 28.43 -19.66
CA GLU A 532 3.13 27.56 -18.51
C GLU A 532 3.48 28.15 -17.13
N CYS A 533 4.32 29.19 -17.08
CA CYS A 533 4.77 29.87 -15.86
C CYS A 533 4.19 31.29 -15.76
N ARG A 534 3.28 31.66 -16.67
CA ARG A 534 2.57 32.92 -16.67
C ARG A 534 1.24 32.79 -15.92
N TYR A 535 1.01 33.68 -14.97
CA TYR A 535 -0.10 33.59 -14.02
C TYR A 535 -0.98 34.85 -14.10
N LEU A 536 -1.73 35.00 -15.18
CA LEU A 536 -2.55 36.19 -15.43
C LEU A 536 -3.90 36.10 -14.72
N GLN A 537 -4.23 37.12 -13.92
CA GLN A 537 -5.55 37.25 -13.29
C GLN A 537 -6.66 37.25 -14.35
N GLY A 538 -7.77 36.56 -14.05
CA GLY A 538 -8.91 36.42 -14.93
C GLY A 538 -8.74 35.37 -16.03
N GLU A 539 -7.54 34.83 -16.26
CA GLU A 539 -7.34 33.81 -17.30
C GLU A 539 -8.13 32.53 -16.95
N ILE A 540 -8.98 32.11 -17.89
CA ILE A 540 -9.84 30.92 -17.76
C ILE A 540 -9.17 29.64 -18.26
N HIS A 541 -8.22 29.73 -19.20
CA HIS A 541 -7.64 28.58 -19.90
C HIS A 541 -7.16 27.48 -18.95
N GLU A 542 -7.84 26.33 -19.01
CA GLU A 542 -7.41 25.09 -18.38
C GLU A 542 -6.44 24.38 -19.34
N GLY A 543 -5.13 24.47 -19.06
CA GLY A 543 -4.13 23.64 -19.74
C GLY A 543 -4.25 22.17 -19.35
N ILE A 544 -3.37 21.30 -19.88
CA ILE A 544 -3.30 19.89 -19.44
C ILE A 544 -2.90 19.87 -17.96
N GLY A 545 -3.90 19.73 -17.09
CA GLY A 545 -3.74 19.93 -15.65
C GLY A 545 -3.44 21.39 -15.31
N ASP A 546 -4.43 22.28 -15.40
CA ASP A 546 -4.36 23.54 -14.64
C ASP A 546 -4.41 23.19 -13.14
N HIS A 547 -3.24 23.22 -12.52
CA HIS A 547 -3.07 23.02 -11.08
C HIS A 547 -2.58 24.29 -10.38
N ARG A 548 -2.65 25.47 -11.00
CA ARG A 548 -2.36 26.74 -10.30
C ARG A 548 -3.52 27.15 -9.39
N ARG A 549 -4.76 26.75 -9.71
CA ARG A 549 -5.95 26.99 -8.88
C ARG A 549 -6.12 25.92 -7.79
N GLN A 550 -5.94 26.27 -6.53
CA GLN A 550 -6.42 25.50 -5.38
C GLN A 550 -7.85 25.89 -5.04
N THR A 551 -8.19 27.17 -5.12
CA THR A 551 -9.54 27.71 -4.87
C THR A 551 -10.63 26.97 -5.66
N LEU A 552 -10.34 26.59 -6.91
CA LEU A 552 -11.27 25.85 -7.79
C LEU A 552 -11.81 24.56 -7.16
N PHE A 553 -10.98 23.82 -6.41
CA PHE A 553 -11.40 22.57 -5.76
C PHE A 553 -12.45 22.77 -4.66
N PHE A 554 -12.58 23.99 -4.12
CA PHE A 554 -13.53 24.35 -3.08
C PHE A 554 -14.68 25.22 -3.60
N CYS A 555 -14.43 26.08 -4.60
CA CYS A 555 -15.45 26.91 -5.23
C CYS A 555 -16.52 26.08 -5.98
N GLY A 556 -16.12 24.90 -6.50
CA GLY A 556 -17.04 23.96 -7.15
C GLY A 556 -17.04 24.04 -8.68
N HIS A 557 -18.05 23.45 -9.31
CA HIS A 557 -18.07 23.18 -10.76
C HIS A 557 -18.41 24.39 -11.65
N SER A 558 -19.01 25.44 -11.07
CA SER A 558 -19.49 26.63 -11.80
C SER A 558 -18.41 27.28 -12.66
N GLU A 559 -18.77 27.73 -13.86
CA GLU A 559 -17.85 28.51 -14.71
C GLU A 559 -17.34 29.78 -14.02
N LYS A 560 -18.13 30.34 -13.09
CA LYS A 560 -17.73 31.48 -12.24
C LYS A 560 -16.55 31.15 -11.31
N CYS A 561 -16.16 29.89 -11.16
CA CYS A 561 -14.97 29.44 -10.42
C CYS A 561 -13.70 29.33 -11.29
N THR A 562 -13.82 29.44 -12.61
CA THR A 562 -12.70 29.27 -13.55
C THR A 562 -11.72 30.44 -13.66
N PRO A 563 -12.12 31.72 -13.53
CA PRO A 563 -11.17 32.83 -13.74
C PRO A 563 -10.10 32.86 -12.65
N PHE A 564 -8.84 32.67 -13.03
CA PHE A 564 -7.71 32.60 -12.10
C PHE A 564 -7.59 33.85 -11.23
N ASN A 565 -7.29 33.66 -9.94
CA ASN A 565 -6.99 34.74 -8.98
C ASN A 565 -8.09 35.82 -8.85
N THR A 566 -9.37 35.45 -8.95
CA THR A 566 -10.50 36.40 -8.86
C THR A 566 -11.23 36.38 -7.52
N MET A 567 -11.71 37.55 -7.07
CA MET A 567 -12.49 37.70 -5.83
C MET A 567 -13.72 36.79 -5.80
N GLY A 568 -14.46 36.69 -6.90
CA GLY A 568 -15.66 35.86 -6.95
C GLY A 568 -15.38 34.37 -6.69
N ALA A 569 -14.30 33.83 -7.25
CA ALA A 569 -13.91 32.43 -7.02
C ALA A 569 -13.40 32.22 -5.59
N LEU A 570 -12.66 33.19 -5.05
CA LEU A 570 -12.18 33.21 -3.67
C LEU A 570 -13.33 33.16 -2.64
N GLU A 571 -14.29 34.09 -2.72
CA GLU A 571 -15.37 34.17 -1.72
C GLU A 571 -16.29 32.94 -1.77
N ARG A 572 -16.54 32.38 -2.96
CA ARG A 572 -17.24 31.08 -3.08
C ARG A 572 -16.45 29.94 -2.45
N ALA A 573 -15.12 29.90 -2.62
CA ALA A 573 -14.27 28.89 -1.99
C ALA A 573 -14.25 29.02 -0.46
N LYS A 574 -14.15 30.24 0.08
CA LYS A 574 -14.25 30.50 1.54
C LYS A 574 -15.60 30.03 2.07
N LEU A 575 -16.71 30.48 1.47
CA LEU A 575 -18.07 30.12 1.87
C LEU A 575 -18.30 28.60 1.87
N ALA A 576 -17.79 27.89 0.85
CA ALA A 576 -17.87 26.44 0.80
C ALA A 576 -17.13 25.78 1.99
N VAL A 577 -15.92 26.25 2.32
CA VAL A 577 -15.13 25.78 3.46
C VAL A 577 -15.81 26.04 4.81
N GLU A 578 -16.46 27.18 5.00
CA GLU A 578 -17.17 27.49 6.25
C GLU A 578 -18.44 26.67 6.41
N LYS A 579 -19.22 26.51 5.34
CA LYS A 579 -20.53 25.88 5.42
C LYS A 579 -20.46 24.34 5.41
N HIS A 580 -19.61 23.76 4.57
CA HIS A 580 -19.67 22.34 4.21
C HIS A 580 -18.46 21.51 4.71
N TYR A 581 -17.26 22.10 4.84
CA TYR A 581 -16.08 21.33 5.26
C TYR A 581 -15.95 21.21 6.78
N ALA A 582 -15.81 19.98 7.27
CA ALA A 582 -15.57 19.68 8.67
C ALA A 582 -14.16 20.13 9.12
N VAL A 583 -13.13 19.72 8.37
CA VAL A 583 -11.74 20.13 8.60
C VAL A 583 -11.03 20.34 7.27
N VAL A 584 -10.31 21.45 7.14
CA VAL A 584 -9.36 21.70 6.06
C VAL A 584 -7.97 21.84 6.67
N GLY A 585 -7.16 20.78 6.54
CA GLY A 585 -5.81 20.71 7.09
C GLY A 585 -4.79 21.55 6.30
N VAL A 586 -3.60 21.72 6.86
CA VAL A 586 -2.47 22.42 6.23
C VAL A 586 -1.26 21.48 6.19
N LEU A 587 -0.71 21.23 4.99
CA LEU A 587 0.39 20.29 4.79
C LEU A 587 1.67 20.70 5.56
N GLU A 588 1.91 22.00 5.67
CA GLU A 588 3.02 22.59 6.41
C GLU A 588 2.87 22.43 7.94
N ASP A 589 1.67 22.12 8.43
CA ASP A 589 1.33 21.98 9.86
C ASP A 589 0.52 20.70 10.10
N MET A 590 1.15 19.55 9.82
CA MET A 590 0.51 18.25 9.98
C MET A 590 0.20 17.90 11.44
N ASN A 591 0.98 18.40 12.42
CA ASN A 591 0.69 18.18 13.84
C ASN A 591 -0.68 18.75 14.20
N THR A 592 -0.90 20.05 13.94
CA THR A 592 -2.19 20.70 14.21
C THR A 592 -3.31 20.06 13.39
N THR A 593 -3.03 19.74 12.12
CA THR A 593 -3.99 19.07 11.23
C THR A 593 -4.48 17.74 11.80
N LEU A 594 -3.58 16.88 12.27
CA LEU A 594 -3.92 15.55 12.80
C LEU A 594 -4.66 15.67 14.13
N THR A 595 -4.23 16.56 15.05
CA THR A 595 -4.94 16.80 16.31
C THR A 595 -6.36 17.31 16.09
N VAL A 596 -6.59 18.23 15.14
CA VAL A 596 -7.94 18.71 14.84
C VAL A 596 -8.81 17.61 14.21
N LEU A 597 -8.26 16.83 13.27
CA LEU A 597 -8.97 15.69 12.68
C LEU A 597 -9.37 14.62 13.72
N GLU A 598 -8.44 14.28 14.63
CA GLU A 598 -8.67 13.32 15.73
C GLU A 598 -9.83 13.71 16.64
N ASN A 599 -9.98 15.01 16.93
CA ASN A 599 -11.00 15.49 17.87
C ASN A 599 -12.33 15.85 17.19
N TYR A 600 -12.33 16.41 15.98
CA TYR A 600 -13.57 16.78 15.27
C TYR A 600 -14.21 15.61 14.52
N ILE A 601 -13.43 14.59 14.15
CA ILE A 601 -13.89 13.44 13.36
C ILE A 601 -13.27 12.11 13.87
N PRO A 602 -13.39 11.79 15.18
CA PRO A 602 -12.69 10.66 15.82
C PRO A 602 -13.01 9.31 15.17
N ARG A 603 -14.25 9.10 14.71
CA ARG A 603 -14.70 7.88 14.02
C ARG A 603 -13.79 7.43 12.87
N PHE A 604 -13.19 8.39 12.17
CA PHE A 604 -12.26 8.13 11.07
C PHE A 604 -10.79 8.32 11.50
N PHE A 605 -10.50 9.26 12.39
CA PHE A 605 -9.13 9.70 12.65
C PHE A 605 -8.55 9.34 14.02
N GLN A 606 -9.25 8.63 14.90
CA GLN A 606 -8.69 8.22 16.19
C GLN A 606 -7.32 7.51 16.01
N GLY A 607 -6.28 8.08 16.62
CA GLY A 607 -4.90 7.59 16.52
C GLY A 607 -4.22 7.82 15.15
N ALA A 608 -4.67 8.83 14.40
CA ALA A 608 -4.01 9.28 13.17
C ALA A 608 -2.60 9.81 13.43
N THR A 609 -2.38 10.47 14.56
CA THR A 609 -1.06 10.97 14.99
C THR A 609 -0.08 9.81 15.17
N ASP A 610 -0.45 8.75 15.89
CA ASP A 610 0.40 7.55 16.05
C ASP A 610 0.71 6.92 14.68
N VAL A 611 -0.32 6.69 13.86
CA VAL A 611 -0.15 5.99 12.57
C VAL A 611 0.75 6.77 11.63
N TYR A 612 0.67 8.11 11.64
CA TYR A 612 1.46 8.99 10.78
C TYR A 612 2.95 9.05 11.21
N TYR A 613 3.23 9.05 12.51
CA TYR A 613 4.59 9.20 13.07
C TYR A 613 5.28 7.88 13.48
N ASP A 614 4.57 6.76 13.53
CA ASP A 614 5.13 5.43 13.81
C ASP A 614 6.35 5.11 12.92
N GLN A 615 7.47 4.80 13.57
CA GLN A 615 8.81 4.73 12.98
C GLN A 615 8.98 3.56 11.99
N VAL A 616 8.07 2.59 11.99
CA VAL A 616 8.05 1.50 11.01
C VAL A 616 7.61 2.00 9.62
N ASN A 617 7.03 3.20 9.51
CA ASN A 617 6.24 3.61 8.35
C ASN A 617 6.96 4.45 7.30
N SER A 618 6.71 4.08 6.04
CA SER A 618 7.42 4.56 4.85
C SER A 618 6.96 5.92 4.30
N PHE A 619 6.13 6.68 5.02
CA PHE A 619 5.51 7.93 4.54
C PHE A 619 6.51 8.94 3.99
N THR A 620 7.70 9.03 4.59
CA THR A 620 8.82 9.89 4.15
C THR A 620 9.40 9.52 2.77
N ARG A 621 9.19 8.28 2.29
CA ARG A 621 9.68 7.78 0.99
C ARG A 621 8.68 7.98 -0.15
N ILE A 622 7.38 8.05 0.13
CA ILE A 622 6.30 8.00 -0.88
C ILE A 622 6.36 9.20 -1.85
N ASN A 623 6.72 10.40 -1.38
CA ASN A 623 6.57 11.65 -2.15
C ASN A 623 7.83 12.54 -2.27
N ARG A 624 9.04 12.04 -2.00
CA ARG A 624 10.27 12.82 -2.27
C ARG A 624 10.53 12.94 -3.78
N ASN A 625 10.23 14.12 -4.33
CA ASN A 625 10.61 14.48 -5.69
C ASN A 625 12.07 14.94 -5.74
N PHE A 626 13.00 14.00 -5.97
CA PHE A 626 14.42 14.30 -6.19
C PHE A 626 14.70 15.10 -7.48
N PHE A 627 13.67 15.42 -8.27
CA PHE A 627 13.72 16.29 -9.45
C PHE A 627 13.28 17.74 -9.17
N LYS A 628 12.98 18.11 -7.92
CA LYS A 628 12.75 19.51 -7.53
C LYS A 628 14.08 20.12 -7.04
N PRO A 629 14.82 20.89 -7.86
CA PRO A 629 15.88 21.77 -7.35
C PRO A 629 15.28 22.86 -6.43
N PRO A 630 16.10 23.53 -5.61
CA PRO A 630 15.68 24.76 -4.94
C PRO A 630 15.28 25.82 -5.99
N VAL A 631 14.46 26.77 -5.57
CA VAL A 631 14.05 27.95 -6.32
C VAL A 631 14.31 29.14 -5.41
N SER A 632 14.89 30.22 -5.95
CA SER A 632 15.15 31.48 -5.23
C SER A 632 13.88 32.04 -4.57
N GLU A 633 14.02 32.74 -3.44
CA GLU A 633 12.83 33.35 -2.79
C GLU A 633 12.33 34.54 -3.61
N GLU A 634 13.21 35.25 -4.31
CA GLU A 634 12.93 36.32 -5.25
C GLU A 634 11.95 35.86 -6.35
N VAL A 635 12.17 34.68 -6.95
CA VAL A 635 11.23 34.10 -7.92
C VAL A 635 9.93 33.65 -7.27
N LYS A 636 9.98 33.13 -6.03
CA LYS A 636 8.75 32.79 -5.30
C LYS A 636 7.92 34.03 -4.96
N ASP A 637 8.56 35.16 -4.66
CA ASP A 637 7.93 36.45 -4.38
C ASP A 637 7.22 36.98 -5.64
N LEU A 638 7.89 36.93 -6.81
CA LEU A 638 7.28 37.25 -8.11
C LEU A 638 6.05 36.38 -8.41
N VAL A 639 6.08 35.10 -8.08
CA VAL A 639 4.93 34.21 -8.23
C VAL A 639 3.85 34.51 -7.17
N ARG A 640 4.20 34.77 -5.90
CA ARG A 640 3.25 35.16 -4.85
C ARG A 640 2.48 36.44 -5.21
N GLY A 641 3.15 37.42 -5.83
CA GLY A 641 2.51 38.64 -6.37
C GLY A 641 1.40 38.38 -7.39
N ASN A 642 1.47 37.27 -8.14
CA ASN A 642 0.44 36.85 -9.10
C ASN A 642 -0.61 35.88 -8.51
N PHE A 643 -0.41 35.41 -7.27
CA PHE A 643 -1.23 34.41 -6.59
C PHE A 643 -2.02 34.99 -5.41
N THR A 644 -2.21 36.30 -5.34
CA THR A 644 -2.76 37.02 -4.17
C THR A 644 -4.01 36.39 -3.55
N ARG A 645 -4.98 35.93 -4.35
CA ARG A 645 -6.23 35.29 -3.87
C ARG A 645 -6.06 33.81 -3.52
N GLU A 646 -5.15 33.11 -4.17
CA GLU A 646 -4.77 31.75 -3.77
C GLU A 646 -4.03 31.75 -2.42
N VAL A 647 -3.16 32.75 -2.18
CA VAL A 647 -2.47 32.97 -0.90
C VAL A 647 -3.48 33.35 0.18
N GLU A 648 -4.40 34.28 -0.12
CA GLU A 648 -5.47 34.67 0.81
C GLU A 648 -6.36 33.48 1.21
N PHE A 649 -6.74 32.62 0.25
CA PHE A 649 -7.50 31.40 0.52
C PHE A 649 -6.72 30.42 1.41
N TYR A 650 -5.42 30.24 1.17
CA TYR A 650 -4.55 29.41 1.99
C TYR A 650 -4.45 29.93 3.43
N GLN A 651 -4.25 31.24 3.62
CA GLN A 651 -4.20 31.84 4.96
C GLN A 651 -5.54 31.75 5.67
N PHE A 652 -6.66 31.94 4.97
CA PHE A 652 -8.00 31.72 5.50
C PHE A 652 -8.20 30.28 6.02
N CYS A 653 -7.82 29.27 5.23
CA CYS A 653 -7.87 27.86 5.66
C CYS A 653 -6.99 27.61 6.90
N LYS A 654 -5.78 28.17 6.91
CA LYS A 654 -4.84 28.06 8.03
C LYS A 654 -5.37 28.71 9.32
N GLN A 655 -5.98 29.90 9.20
CA GLN A 655 -6.62 30.59 10.31
C GLN A 655 -7.81 29.79 10.86
N ARG A 656 -8.65 29.20 9.99
CA ARG A 656 -9.76 28.32 10.41
C ARG A 656 -9.25 27.10 11.17
N LEU A 657 -8.18 26.45 10.69
CA LEU A 657 -7.55 25.32 11.39
C LEU A 657 -7.06 25.72 12.80
N TYR A 658 -6.42 26.89 12.93
CA TYR A 658 -5.98 27.39 14.25
C TYR A 658 -7.13 27.80 15.18
N ARG A 659 -8.24 28.34 14.65
CA ARG A 659 -9.46 28.58 15.45
C ARG A 659 -10.02 27.26 16.00
N GLN A 660 -10.11 26.21 15.16
CA GLN A 660 -10.52 24.86 15.59
C GLN A 660 -9.58 24.28 16.67
N HIS A 661 -8.25 24.39 16.48
CA HIS A 661 -7.26 23.90 17.45
C HIS A 661 -7.26 24.68 18.77
N ARG A 662 -7.47 26.00 18.73
CA ARG A 662 -7.56 26.85 19.93
C ARG A 662 -8.82 26.52 20.73
N ALA A 663 -9.95 26.27 20.06
CA ALA A 663 -11.19 25.88 20.72
C ALA A 663 -11.03 24.57 21.53
N LEU A 664 -10.33 23.55 20.97
CA LEU A 664 -9.99 22.30 21.69
C LEU A 664 -9.22 22.55 22.99
N LYS A 665 -8.27 23.49 22.98
CA LYS A 665 -7.49 23.84 24.18
C LYS A 665 -8.36 24.50 25.24
N LEU A 666 -9.22 25.45 24.85
CA LEU A 666 -10.08 26.18 25.78
C LEU A 666 -11.07 25.25 26.51
N THR A 667 -11.61 24.23 25.85
CA THR A 667 -12.45 23.23 26.54
C THR A 667 -11.66 22.29 27.43
N SER A 668 -10.42 21.93 27.06
CA SER A 668 -9.57 21.10 27.93
C SER A 668 -9.16 21.81 29.23
N THR A 669 -9.13 23.15 29.24
CA THR A 669 -8.88 23.97 30.44
C THR A 669 -10.15 24.26 31.25
N ALA A 670 -11.34 23.95 30.73
CA ALA A 670 -12.62 24.28 31.35
C ALA A 670 -13.21 23.18 32.24
N THR A 671 -12.45 22.10 32.51
CA THR A 671 -12.82 21.03 33.47
C THR A 671 -11.93 21.07 34.71
N PRO A 672 -12.30 21.83 35.77
CA PRO A 672 -11.74 21.64 37.10
C PRO A 672 -12.27 20.34 37.73
N SER A 673 -11.46 19.77 38.61
CA SER A 673 -11.77 18.57 39.38
C SER A 673 -12.99 18.74 40.30
N THR A 674 -14.10 18.07 40.01
CA THR A 674 -15.10 17.71 41.02
C THR A 674 -14.75 16.36 41.62
N ASN A 675 -13.88 16.39 42.64
CA ASN A 675 -13.76 15.32 43.62
C ASN A 675 -13.85 15.94 45.01
N ASN A 676 -14.61 15.28 45.90
CA ASN A 676 -14.78 15.56 47.32
C ASN A 676 -15.48 16.88 47.70
N HIS A 677 -16.77 16.80 48.03
CA HIS A 677 -17.17 16.69 49.44
C HIS A 677 -18.64 16.26 49.61
N LEU A 678 -18.87 15.46 50.66
CA LEU A 678 -20.14 14.83 51.11
C LEU A 678 -20.66 13.69 50.23
#